data_AF-A0A084VVL8-F1
#
_entry.id   AF-A0A084VVL8-F1
#
_cell.length_a   1.000
_cell.length_b   1.000
_cell.length_c   1.000
_cell.angle_alpha   90.00
_cell.angle_beta   90.00
_cell.angle_gamma   90.00
#
_symmetry.space_group_name_H-M   'P 1'
#
loop_
_entity.id
_entity.type
_entity.pdbx_description
1 polymer ?
#
loop_
_entity_poly.entity_id
_entity_poly.type
_entity_poly.pdbx_seq_one_letter_code
_entity_poly.pdbx_strand_id
1 'polypeptide(L)'
;MSMPLINSRLVRRCFAALQRGLPEVAVHELFVHWEQDTRNGNVALPDGNSEAMEWARLMSLLLPIRSTPGNTSLASNSTPDLSHSLYNYIPRVMEVLHLLYEDSKLCSYLEADLWPLADFLYTAALCADSVYYKRYYLRQFPELLSQPRTGVYQLTDTRLIREIETQSLFIPSIFAYMRAVLPTPTDATEWPLDPPVVRFPHIAGVNDRSRDMVDLMRCIQRSDAFLSLLVRRGYTREILFLLPVEVRDRIYLALDNLRQTATHGQEAAVYSLLRRPDLHEHAVSAGVATSGSLRVNPLEQQQQQHLLGDGTDSLDDELLRVYFPFGDGRMATVRSYLDSTKLLLIDGPRDDRGEQEREQQLFRLLRRTLALPTGRGMLTMFTSTKYDENLMNVPDFCYTGRDSLEGTIIERSEYRDRLRKAVLCSSFHNGVAAGLRLCPDVPLSLSWIQRTSTDRCTSQATVEQGGLLLAWGLSAHLRHLCISDITEFTCSSVEPVRIGALLGLAAAYRGTREPSTVSVMDHVGRHRNGNMQSVALFGLGLLSQGTGERNTVHLLLTELELVRSSPNNQPKSFFLSVGLAVGLVLLGRGDQLDIGELRDLEIVTRLDGCMRGGQAVTTSVEALTKMMPGPTLALGLTFFGTGNWTITAMLKLPRSGLIINFPHHLIIMRIVAQHLIHWDAITPAQCREQQDEVNTIARMLDRYRLFDIHETTCRRDCEANLAILCGTSVALGLRFAGTADPVAADTLHDILRFFTKLRNSPRTGPGIGAHGRLAQFVDIRPLEDCQLMTLLALSLVVAGTGDMRVLRAVRALRSQNNARAGVTYVSHVTLHMALGFAFLGGGRYTLSRSPPAIAAIVTAILPDFALLSAKNINWVVQALRHLYVLAVEPRLIIPRRIDNGRLTQCFIRFARRDHNIVEKRLAPCMLPELHTLEWVELCDPNFFQVRFDSTNWNLLE
;
A
#
# COMPACT_ATOMS: atom_id res chain seq x y z
N MET A 1 46.05 -9.00 -35.10
CA MET A 1 46.34 -8.02 -36.17
C MET A 1 45.23 -7.00 -36.23
N SER A 2 45.55 -5.71 -36.29
CA SER A 2 44.57 -4.63 -36.47
C SER A 2 43.99 -4.66 -37.88
N MET A 3 42.69 -4.39 -38.02
CA MET A 3 42.04 -4.32 -39.34
C MET A 3 42.61 -3.16 -40.17
N PRO A 4 42.79 -3.35 -41.50
CA PRO A 4 43.17 -2.27 -42.39
C PRO A 4 42.04 -1.24 -42.55
N LEU A 5 42.38 -0.01 -42.94
CA LEU A 5 41.40 1.06 -43.16
C LEU A 5 40.55 0.73 -44.39
N ILE A 6 39.25 0.46 -44.19
CA ILE A 6 38.29 0.08 -45.24
C ILE A 6 37.04 0.93 -45.06
N ASN A 7 36.58 1.62 -46.11
CA ASN A 7 35.41 2.49 -46.05
C ASN A 7 34.10 1.72 -46.28
N SER A 8 34.09 0.75 -47.20
CA SER A 8 32.93 -0.08 -47.50
C SER A 8 32.54 -0.96 -46.32
N ARG A 9 31.26 -0.90 -45.96
CA ARG A 9 30.69 -1.74 -44.90
C ARG A 9 30.74 -3.23 -45.27
N LEU A 10 30.40 -3.57 -46.51
CA LEU A 10 30.39 -4.96 -46.99
C LEU A 10 31.80 -5.57 -46.98
N VAL A 11 32.78 -4.82 -47.49
CA VAL A 11 34.19 -5.26 -47.52
C VAL A 11 34.70 -5.47 -46.10
N ARG A 12 34.42 -4.57 -45.16
CA ARG A 12 34.75 -4.76 -43.74
C ARG A 12 34.16 -6.05 -43.17
N ARG A 13 32.89 -6.35 -43.45
CA ARG A 13 32.24 -7.59 -42.98
C ARG A 13 32.88 -8.84 -43.59
N CYS A 14 33.22 -8.80 -44.88
CA CYS A 14 33.90 -9.91 -45.54
C CYS A 14 35.30 -10.15 -44.95
N PHE A 15 36.09 -9.09 -44.75
CA PHE A 15 37.40 -9.19 -44.09
C PHE A 15 37.28 -9.74 -42.66
N ALA A 16 36.29 -9.28 -41.88
CA ALA A 16 36.03 -9.81 -40.54
C ALA A 16 35.68 -11.30 -40.58
N ALA A 17 34.84 -11.71 -41.53
CA ALA A 17 34.45 -13.09 -41.68
C ALA A 17 35.63 -13.98 -42.09
N LEU A 18 36.42 -13.55 -43.06
CA LEU A 18 37.61 -14.26 -43.54
C LEU A 18 38.69 -14.35 -42.46
N GLN A 19 38.90 -13.30 -41.68
CA GLN A 19 39.81 -13.30 -40.52
C GLN A 19 39.44 -14.39 -39.50
N ARG A 20 38.15 -14.72 -39.36
CA ARG A 20 37.66 -15.76 -38.45
C ARG A 20 37.63 -17.15 -39.08
N GLY A 21 37.48 -17.24 -40.39
CA GLY A 21 37.27 -18.48 -41.13
C GLY A 21 38.53 -19.09 -41.74
N LEU A 22 39.59 -18.30 -41.95
CA LEU A 22 40.87 -18.70 -42.55
C LEU A 22 41.99 -18.83 -41.51
N PRO A 23 43.02 -19.64 -41.78
CA PRO A 23 44.21 -19.72 -40.92
C PRO A 23 45.01 -18.41 -40.90
N GLU A 24 45.70 -18.12 -39.79
CA GLU A 24 46.38 -16.83 -39.56
C GLU A 24 47.35 -16.42 -40.67
N VAL A 25 48.03 -17.39 -41.30
CA VAL A 25 48.96 -17.15 -42.42
C VAL A 25 48.24 -16.56 -43.63
N ALA A 26 47.09 -17.14 -44.01
CA ALA A 26 46.28 -16.67 -45.13
C ALA A 26 45.67 -15.29 -44.85
N VAL A 27 45.25 -15.05 -43.61
CA VAL A 27 44.73 -13.73 -43.19
C VAL A 27 45.81 -12.67 -43.24
N HIS A 28 47.03 -12.98 -42.78
CA HIS A 28 48.15 -12.06 -42.84
C HIS A 28 48.48 -11.67 -44.29
N GLU A 29 48.54 -12.65 -45.18
CA GLU A 29 48.79 -12.41 -46.60
C GLU A 29 47.68 -11.58 -47.24
N LEU A 30 46.40 -11.86 -46.95
CA LEU A 30 45.27 -11.05 -47.41
C LEU A 30 45.41 -9.58 -46.98
N PHE A 31 45.84 -9.32 -45.74
CA PHE A 31 46.02 -7.96 -45.22
C PHE A 31 47.21 -7.25 -45.88
N VAL A 32 48.34 -7.95 -46.07
CA VAL A 32 49.53 -7.39 -46.72
C VAL A 32 49.23 -7.01 -48.17
N HIS A 33 48.56 -7.88 -48.92
CA HIS A 33 48.21 -7.57 -50.32
C HIS A 33 47.19 -6.43 -50.42
N TRP A 34 46.22 -6.36 -49.50
CA TRP A 34 45.30 -5.22 -49.42
C TRP A 34 46.03 -3.90 -49.15
N GLU A 35 47.00 -3.87 -48.22
CA GLU A 35 47.80 -2.67 -47.94
C GLU A 35 48.75 -2.29 -49.10
N GLN A 36 49.31 -3.26 -49.80
CA GLN A 36 50.18 -3.02 -50.96
C GLN A 36 49.39 -2.43 -52.14
N ASP A 37 48.22 -2.98 -52.44
CA ASP A 37 47.35 -2.49 -53.52
C ASP A 37 46.75 -1.11 -53.20
N THR A 38 46.46 -0.82 -51.93
CA THR A 38 46.00 0.51 -51.51
C THR A 38 47.11 1.57 -51.55
N ARG A 39 48.37 1.22 -51.24
CA ARG A 39 49.53 2.14 -51.36
C ARG A 39 49.94 2.43 -52.80
N ASN A 40 49.81 1.45 -53.70
CA ASN A 40 50.19 1.60 -55.11
C ASN A 40 49.16 2.42 -55.93
N GLY A 41 47.94 2.60 -55.43
CA GLY A 41 46.83 3.28 -56.10
C GLY A 41 46.69 4.79 -55.88
N ASN A 42 47.78 5.52 -55.58
CA ASN A 42 47.77 6.97 -55.33
C ASN A 42 47.66 7.79 -56.63
N VAL A 43 46.46 7.91 -57.20
CA VAL A 43 46.06 9.06 -58.03
C VAL A 43 44.71 9.54 -57.50
N ALA A 44 44.62 10.84 -57.23
CA ALA A 44 43.48 11.55 -56.65
C ALA A 44 42.12 11.04 -57.16
N LEU A 45 41.20 10.75 -56.24
CA LEU A 45 39.81 10.39 -56.58
C LEU A 45 38.87 11.55 -56.20
N PRO A 46 38.09 12.09 -57.15
CA PRO A 46 36.99 13.00 -56.87
C PRO A 46 35.82 12.24 -56.22
N ASP A 47 35.02 12.98 -55.44
CA ASP A 47 33.89 12.50 -54.66
C ASP A 47 32.87 11.69 -55.49
N GLY A 48 32.90 10.36 -55.38
CA GLY A 48 31.87 9.47 -55.92
C GLY A 48 32.36 8.04 -56.17
N ASN A 49 31.91 7.08 -55.35
CA ASN A 49 32.09 5.61 -55.45
C ASN A 49 33.39 4.97 -54.92
N SER A 50 33.81 5.29 -53.69
CA SER A 50 34.89 4.52 -53.03
C SER A 50 34.51 3.07 -52.71
N GLU A 51 33.23 2.78 -52.40
CA GLU A 51 32.81 1.44 -51.95
C GLU A 51 32.81 0.37 -53.05
N ALA A 52 32.38 0.70 -54.27
CA ALA A 52 32.37 -0.24 -55.40
C ALA A 52 33.80 -0.59 -55.86
N MET A 53 34.71 0.38 -55.78
CA MET A 53 36.14 0.16 -56.06
C MET A 53 36.78 -0.72 -55.00
N GLU A 54 36.47 -0.51 -53.71
CA GLU A 54 36.93 -1.38 -52.63
C GLU A 54 36.37 -2.82 -52.76
N TRP A 55 35.11 -2.97 -53.17
CA TRP A 55 34.53 -4.28 -53.47
C TRP A 55 35.26 -4.97 -54.62
N ALA A 56 35.43 -4.30 -55.77
CA ALA A 56 36.14 -4.83 -56.93
C ALA A 56 37.59 -5.26 -56.59
N ARG A 57 38.28 -4.47 -55.76
CA ARG A 57 39.62 -4.81 -55.25
C ARG A 57 39.63 -6.08 -54.39
N LEU A 58 38.67 -6.22 -53.49
CA LEU A 58 38.54 -7.44 -52.68
C LEU A 58 38.28 -8.65 -53.59
N MET A 59 37.44 -8.50 -54.63
CA MET A 59 37.16 -9.58 -55.57
C MET A 59 38.43 -10.01 -56.32
N SER A 60 39.23 -9.06 -56.81
CA SER A 60 40.49 -9.36 -57.53
C SER A 60 41.54 -10.05 -56.65
N LEU A 61 41.53 -9.79 -55.34
CA LEU A 61 42.42 -10.43 -54.36
C LEU A 61 41.98 -11.86 -54.01
N LEU A 62 40.67 -12.11 -53.89
CA LEU A 62 40.12 -13.42 -53.54
C LEU A 62 40.04 -14.37 -54.74
N LEU A 63 39.83 -13.81 -55.93
CA LEU A 63 39.81 -14.51 -57.20
C LEU A 63 40.51 -13.59 -58.22
N PRO A 64 41.75 -13.89 -58.64
CA PRO A 64 42.46 -13.07 -59.62
C PRO A 64 41.81 -13.21 -61.00
N ILE A 65 40.72 -12.46 -61.19
CA ILE A 65 40.01 -12.29 -62.45
C ILE A 65 40.60 -11.02 -63.07
N ARG A 66 41.44 -11.15 -64.10
CA ARG A 66 41.85 -10.00 -64.90
C ARG A 66 40.67 -9.56 -65.77
N SER A 67 39.85 -8.62 -65.27
CA SER A 67 38.94 -7.86 -66.13
C SER A 67 39.46 -6.43 -66.28
N THR A 68 40.19 -6.15 -67.36
CA THR A 68 40.31 -4.78 -67.88
C THR A 68 39.38 -4.63 -69.08
N PRO A 69 38.46 -3.65 -69.09
CA PRO A 69 37.73 -3.32 -70.30
C PRO A 69 38.64 -2.47 -71.19
N GLY A 70 38.95 -2.97 -72.38
CA GLY A 70 39.60 -2.19 -73.44
C GLY A 70 41.11 -2.38 -73.55
N ASN A 71 41.53 -3.46 -74.22
CA ASN A 71 42.42 -3.35 -75.37
C ASN A 71 42.57 -4.72 -76.03
N THR A 72 42.04 -4.84 -77.24
CA THR A 72 42.32 -5.94 -78.16
C THR A 72 43.75 -5.80 -78.68
N SER A 73 44.71 -6.48 -78.06
CA SER A 73 45.81 -7.15 -78.77
C SER A 73 46.66 -7.98 -77.81
N LEU A 74 46.85 -9.25 -78.20
CA LEU A 74 47.80 -10.25 -77.69
C LEU A 74 47.91 -10.45 -76.16
N ALA A 75 47.27 -11.52 -75.67
CA ALA A 75 47.80 -12.27 -74.53
C ALA A 75 47.52 -13.76 -74.70
N SER A 76 48.61 -14.50 -74.90
CA SER A 76 48.73 -15.94 -74.70
C SER A 76 48.18 -16.38 -73.34
N ASN A 77 47.75 -17.64 -73.23
CA ASN A 77 47.58 -18.41 -71.99
C ASN A 77 48.67 -18.07 -70.96
N SER A 78 48.40 -17.08 -70.09
CA SER A 78 49.18 -16.86 -68.88
C SER A 78 48.46 -17.61 -67.76
N THR A 79 49.05 -18.71 -67.33
CA THR A 79 48.79 -19.30 -66.01
C THR A 79 48.82 -18.17 -64.97
N PRO A 80 47.83 -18.05 -64.07
CA PRO A 80 47.93 -17.09 -62.98
C PRO A 80 49.22 -17.39 -62.19
N ASP A 81 49.82 -16.34 -61.64
CA ASP A 81 50.92 -16.50 -60.70
C ASP A 81 50.46 -17.40 -59.55
N LEU A 82 50.87 -18.67 -59.59
CA LEU A 82 50.63 -19.71 -58.58
C LEU A 82 51.33 -19.39 -57.24
N SER A 83 51.97 -18.22 -57.13
CA SER A 83 52.58 -17.67 -55.92
C SER A 83 51.58 -16.95 -55.00
N HIS A 84 50.33 -16.74 -55.42
CA HIS A 84 49.27 -16.22 -54.55
C HIS A 84 48.74 -17.33 -53.62
N SER A 85 49.24 -17.34 -52.39
CA SER A 85 48.90 -18.27 -51.31
C SER A 85 47.40 -18.44 -51.02
N LEU A 86 46.57 -17.42 -51.32
CA LEU A 86 45.11 -17.44 -51.14
C LEU A 86 44.39 -18.40 -52.09
N TYR A 87 45.01 -18.81 -53.20
CA TYR A 87 44.45 -19.77 -54.17
C TYR A 87 44.11 -21.12 -53.54
N ASN A 88 44.97 -21.60 -52.63
CA ASN A 88 44.78 -22.87 -51.93
C ASN A 88 43.61 -22.84 -50.93
N TYR A 89 43.08 -21.66 -50.60
CA TYR A 89 42.01 -21.49 -49.62
C TYR A 89 40.66 -21.14 -50.27
N ILE A 90 40.54 -21.16 -51.61
CA ILE A 90 39.30 -20.85 -52.33
C ILE A 90 38.08 -21.64 -51.82
N PRO A 91 38.14 -22.97 -51.57
CA PRO A 91 37.01 -23.72 -51.01
C PRO A 91 36.57 -23.19 -49.65
N ARG A 92 37.52 -22.78 -48.79
CA ARG A 92 37.24 -22.22 -47.47
C ARG A 92 36.71 -20.80 -47.54
N VAL A 93 37.22 -19.98 -48.46
CA VAL A 93 36.70 -18.63 -48.76
C VAL A 93 35.25 -18.71 -49.22
N MET A 94 34.92 -19.64 -50.12
CA MET A 94 33.56 -19.88 -50.59
C MET A 94 32.64 -20.29 -49.44
N GLU A 95 33.06 -21.21 -48.57
CA GLU A 95 32.27 -21.66 -47.41
C GLU A 95 31.99 -20.49 -46.44
N VAL A 96 33.02 -19.72 -46.06
CA VAL A 96 32.91 -18.61 -45.11
C VAL A 96 32.01 -17.50 -45.65
N LEU A 97 32.18 -17.10 -46.92
CA LEU A 97 31.37 -16.06 -47.54
C LEU A 97 29.95 -16.55 -47.85
N HIS A 98 29.75 -17.84 -48.10
CA HIS A 98 28.41 -18.43 -48.21
C HIS A 98 27.67 -18.39 -46.86
N LEU A 99 28.34 -18.72 -45.75
CA LEU A 99 27.73 -18.60 -44.41
C LEU A 99 27.45 -17.14 -44.04
N LEU A 100 28.32 -16.19 -44.43
CA LEU A 100 28.06 -14.75 -44.29
C LEU A 100 26.88 -14.28 -45.15
N TYR A 101 26.74 -14.83 -46.35
CA TYR A 101 25.60 -14.57 -47.24
C TYR A 101 24.29 -15.06 -46.62
N GLU A 102 24.25 -16.29 -46.10
CA GLU A 102 23.09 -16.83 -45.39
C GLU A 102 22.75 -16.04 -44.11
N ASP A 103 23.76 -15.59 -43.35
CA ASP A 103 23.53 -14.73 -42.17
C ASP A 103 22.99 -13.34 -42.54
N SER A 104 23.45 -12.79 -43.67
CA SER A 104 22.98 -11.50 -44.17
C SER A 104 21.52 -11.55 -44.60
N LYS A 105 21.01 -12.71 -45.03
CA LYS A 105 19.57 -12.90 -45.32
C LYS A 105 18.68 -12.69 -44.11
N LEU A 106 19.21 -12.85 -42.89
CA LEU A 106 18.46 -12.67 -41.64
C LEU A 106 18.39 -11.21 -41.18
N CYS A 107 18.86 -10.23 -41.97
CA CYS A 107 18.80 -8.83 -41.61
C CYS A 107 18.38 -7.97 -42.80
N SER A 108 17.25 -7.29 -42.70
CA SER A 108 16.72 -6.41 -43.75
C SER A 108 17.69 -5.27 -44.13
N TYR A 109 18.47 -4.75 -43.18
CA TYR A 109 19.50 -3.74 -43.49
C TYR A 109 20.67 -4.25 -44.35
N LEU A 110 20.82 -5.56 -44.47
CA LEU A 110 21.91 -6.20 -45.22
C LEU A 110 21.42 -6.75 -46.57
N GLU A 111 20.21 -6.39 -47.00
CA GLU A 111 19.65 -6.84 -48.28
C GLU A 111 20.50 -6.37 -49.48
N ALA A 112 21.04 -5.15 -49.41
CA ALA A 112 21.95 -4.60 -50.42
C ALA A 112 23.28 -5.40 -50.54
N ASP A 113 23.70 -6.08 -49.47
CA ASP A 113 24.93 -6.90 -49.44
C ASP A 113 24.73 -8.25 -50.16
N LEU A 114 23.48 -8.70 -50.34
CA LEU A 114 23.17 -10.03 -50.87
C LEU A 114 23.54 -10.17 -52.35
N TRP A 115 23.28 -9.15 -53.16
CA TRP A 115 23.55 -9.20 -54.59
C TRP A 115 25.06 -9.27 -54.90
N PRO A 116 25.92 -8.38 -54.35
CA PRO A 116 27.37 -8.47 -54.59
C PRO A 116 27.97 -9.79 -54.09
N LEU A 117 27.54 -10.28 -52.92
CA LEU A 117 27.98 -11.58 -52.39
C LEU A 117 27.56 -12.74 -53.29
N ALA A 118 26.31 -12.75 -53.75
CA ALA A 118 25.80 -13.78 -54.66
C ALA A 118 26.51 -13.75 -56.01
N ASP A 119 26.80 -12.56 -56.56
CA ASP A 119 27.54 -12.38 -57.80
C ASP A 119 28.94 -12.98 -57.72
N PHE A 120 29.68 -12.69 -56.64
CA PHE A 120 30.99 -13.29 -56.36
C PHE A 120 30.91 -14.80 -56.17
N LEU A 121 30.01 -15.29 -55.30
CA LEU A 121 29.88 -16.71 -55.01
C LEU A 121 29.44 -17.52 -56.24
N TYR A 122 28.62 -16.92 -57.11
CA TYR A 122 28.28 -17.49 -58.43
C TYR A 122 29.48 -17.50 -59.37
N THR A 123 30.34 -16.46 -59.34
CA THR A 123 31.60 -16.43 -60.10
C THR A 123 32.56 -17.52 -59.66
N ALA A 124 32.78 -17.66 -58.36
CA ALA A 124 33.58 -18.72 -57.78
C ALA A 124 33.03 -20.12 -58.16
N ALA A 125 31.70 -20.28 -58.15
CA ALA A 125 31.05 -21.52 -58.56
C ALA A 125 31.18 -21.83 -60.07
N LEU A 126 31.26 -20.81 -60.95
CA LEU A 126 31.57 -20.98 -62.38
C LEU A 126 33.02 -21.41 -62.59
N CYS A 127 33.97 -20.80 -61.86
CA CYS A 127 35.39 -21.17 -61.90
C CYS A 127 35.63 -22.62 -61.47
N ALA A 128 34.84 -23.12 -60.52
CA ALA A 128 34.89 -24.49 -60.00
C ALA A 128 33.96 -25.49 -60.72
N ASP A 129 33.22 -25.05 -61.74
CA ASP A 129 32.18 -25.81 -62.45
C ASP A 129 31.09 -26.50 -61.57
N SER A 130 30.85 -26.01 -60.35
CA SER A 130 29.90 -26.63 -59.42
C SER A 130 28.43 -26.40 -59.80
N VAL A 131 27.74 -27.45 -60.28
CA VAL A 131 26.33 -27.39 -60.72
C VAL A 131 25.37 -26.96 -59.61
N TYR A 132 25.58 -27.44 -58.38
CA TYR A 132 24.66 -27.20 -57.26
C TYR A 132 24.72 -25.76 -56.73
N TYR A 133 25.92 -25.19 -56.54
CA TYR A 133 26.05 -23.79 -56.12
C TYR A 133 25.55 -22.82 -57.19
N LYS A 134 25.83 -23.10 -58.48
CA LYS A 134 25.27 -22.32 -59.60
C LYS A 134 23.74 -22.27 -59.52
N ARG A 135 23.09 -23.43 -59.39
CA ARG A 135 21.62 -23.51 -59.26
C ARG A 135 21.09 -22.81 -58.01
N TYR A 136 21.81 -22.87 -56.89
CA TYR A 136 21.38 -22.25 -55.64
C TYR A 136 21.25 -20.73 -55.76
N TYR A 137 22.29 -20.03 -56.21
CA TYR A 137 22.26 -18.57 -56.35
C TYR A 137 21.32 -18.10 -57.46
N LEU A 138 21.23 -18.85 -58.57
CA LEU A 138 20.28 -18.56 -59.66
C LEU A 138 18.81 -18.64 -59.24
N ARG A 139 18.50 -19.46 -58.23
CA ARG A 139 17.14 -19.53 -57.68
C ARG A 139 16.71 -18.23 -57.01
N GLN A 140 17.67 -17.48 -56.46
CA GLN A 140 17.41 -16.22 -55.76
C GLN A 140 17.65 -14.99 -56.65
N PHE A 141 18.64 -15.05 -57.55
CA PHE A 141 18.97 -13.97 -58.49
C PHE A 141 19.08 -14.51 -59.94
N PRO A 142 17.96 -14.62 -60.68
CA PRO A 142 17.97 -15.11 -62.07
C PRO A 142 18.79 -14.20 -63.02
N GLU A 143 18.92 -12.92 -62.67
CA GLU A 143 19.64 -11.88 -63.42
C GLU A 143 21.13 -12.23 -63.62
N LEU A 144 21.71 -13.06 -62.74
CA LEU A 144 23.10 -13.55 -62.86
C LEU A 144 23.36 -14.34 -64.16
N LEU A 145 22.31 -14.88 -64.82
CA LEU A 145 22.42 -15.51 -66.14
C LEU A 145 22.63 -14.51 -67.29
N SER A 146 22.16 -13.28 -67.11
CA SER A 146 22.12 -12.26 -68.16
C SER A 146 23.42 -11.44 -68.29
N GLN A 147 24.36 -11.60 -67.35
CA GLN A 147 25.65 -10.91 -67.37
C GLN A 147 26.73 -11.78 -68.05
N PRO A 148 27.21 -11.41 -69.25
CA PRO A 148 28.26 -12.16 -69.93
C PRO A 148 29.60 -11.97 -69.19
N ARG A 149 30.16 -13.06 -68.69
CA ARG A 149 31.49 -13.08 -68.03
C ARG A 149 32.52 -13.60 -69.02
N THR A 150 33.27 -12.69 -69.63
CA THR A 150 34.35 -13.04 -70.56
C THR A 150 35.63 -13.36 -69.77
N GLY A 151 36.27 -14.50 -70.07
CA GLY A 151 37.55 -14.88 -69.46
C GLY A 151 37.47 -15.46 -68.04
N VAL A 152 36.43 -16.24 -67.72
CA VAL A 152 36.33 -16.94 -66.42
C VAL A 152 37.48 -17.95 -66.28
N TYR A 153 38.33 -17.74 -65.28
CA TYR A 153 39.42 -18.65 -64.95
C TYR A 153 38.88 -19.99 -64.41
N GLN A 154 39.20 -21.11 -65.06
CA GLN A 154 38.87 -22.44 -64.54
C GLN A 154 39.89 -22.89 -63.52
N LEU A 155 39.43 -23.38 -62.36
CA LEU A 155 40.30 -24.05 -61.40
C LEU A 155 40.90 -25.31 -62.07
N THR A 156 42.23 -25.46 -61.99
CA THR A 156 42.95 -26.61 -62.57
C THR A 156 43.33 -27.65 -61.52
N ASP A 157 43.33 -27.29 -60.23
CA ASP A 157 43.66 -28.22 -59.15
C ASP A 157 42.48 -29.14 -58.80
N THR A 158 42.62 -30.41 -59.17
CA THR A 158 41.66 -31.48 -58.88
C THR A 158 41.33 -31.67 -57.39
N ARG A 159 42.23 -31.28 -56.46
CA ARG A 159 41.97 -31.39 -55.02
C ARG A 159 40.94 -30.37 -54.56
N LEU A 160 41.11 -29.11 -54.96
CA LEU A 160 40.20 -28.00 -54.62
C LEU A 160 38.81 -28.22 -55.25
N ILE A 161 38.76 -28.73 -56.49
CA ILE A 161 37.50 -29.06 -57.17
C ILE A 161 36.75 -30.14 -56.39
N ARG A 162 37.42 -31.21 -55.97
CA ARG A 162 36.80 -32.28 -55.14
C ARG A 162 36.30 -31.76 -53.81
N GLU A 163 37.04 -30.88 -53.14
CA GLU A 163 36.58 -30.27 -51.88
C GLU A 163 35.29 -29.45 -52.10
N ILE A 164 35.24 -28.62 -53.13
CA ILE A 164 34.04 -27.83 -53.48
C ILE A 164 32.87 -28.75 -53.88
N GLU A 165 33.13 -29.83 -54.61
CA GLU A 165 32.11 -30.84 -54.94
C GLU A 165 31.56 -31.51 -53.68
N THR A 166 32.41 -31.90 -52.72
CA THR A 166 31.96 -32.49 -51.44
C THR A 166 31.14 -31.50 -50.60
N GLN A 167 31.53 -30.23 -50.56
CA GLN A 167 30.75 -29.17 -49.92
C GLN A 167 29.39 -28.95 -50.62
N SER A 168 29.35 -29.12 -51.94
CA SER A 168 28.15 -28.89 -52.76
C SER A 168 27.05 -29.95 -52.59
N LEU A 169 27.38 -31.11 -52.02
CA LEU A 169 26.40 -32.16 -51.66
C LEU A 169 25.41 -31.68 -50.60
N PHE A 170 25.81 -30.71 -49.77
CA PHE A 170 24.99 -30.17 -48.70
C PHE A 170 25.20 -28.66 -48.58
N ILE A 171 24.47 -27.87 -49.39
CA ILE A 171 24.54 -26.40 -49.36
C ILE A 171 23.74 -25.87 -48.16
N PRO A 172 24.36 -25.20 -47.17
CA PRO A 172 23.65 -24.67 -46.02
C PRO A 172 22.66 -23.57 -46.42
N SER A 173 21.36 -23.83 -46.28
CA SER A 173 20.32 -22.82 -46.54
C SER A 173 19.55 -22.51 -45.26
N ILE A 174 19.69 -21.29 -44.75
CA ILE A 174 19.16 -20.93 -43.42
C ILE A 174 17.64 -21.12 -43.33
N PHE A 175 16.90 -20.72 -44.37
CA PHE A 175 15.44 -20.87 -44.40
C PHE A 175 14.98 -22.31 -44.58
N ALA A 176 15.72 -23.13 -45.35
CA ALA A 176 15.41 -24.55 -45.48
C ALA A 176 15.60 -25.28 -44.14
N TYR A 177 16.67 -24.93 -43.42
CA TYR A 177 16.96 -25.42 -42.08
C TYR A 177 15.88 -25.02 -41.07
N MET A 178 15.47 -23.75 -41.05
CA MET A 178 14.39 -23.30 -40.16
C MET A 178 13.08 -24.05 -40.43
N ARG A 179 12.72 -24.28 -41.70
CA ARG A 179 11.52 -25.04 -42.07
C ARG A 179 11.59 -26.49 -41.62
N ALA A 180 12.76 -27.13 -41.76
CA ALA A 180 12.96 -28.52 -41.34
C ALA A 180 12.91 -28.70 -39.81
N VAL A 181 13.23 -27.66 -39.05
CA VAL A 181 13.19 -27.67 -37.58
C VAL A 181 11.77 -27.41 -37.04
N LEU A 182 10.88 -26.82 -37.84
CA LEU A 182 9.49 -26.60 -37.45
C LEU A 182 8.67 -27.90 -37.59
N PRO A 183 7.93 -28.32 -36.54
CA PRO A 183 7.05 -29.48 -36.66
C PRO A 183 5.91 -29.21 -37.64
N THR A 184 5.73 -30.08 -38.64
CA THR A 184 4.59 -30.04 -39.57
C THR A 184 3.30 -30.54 -38.89
N PRO A 185 2.14 -29.89 -39.11
CA PRO A 185 0.92 -30.17 -38.35
C PRO A 185 0.09 -31.38 -38.82
N THR A 186 0.65 -32.36 -39.54
CA THR A 186 -0.12 -33.52 -40.04
C THR A 186 0.64 -34.83 -39.85
N ASP A 187 -0.07 -35.78 -39.23
CA ASP A 187 0.18 -37.21 -39.08
C ASP A 187 1.04 -37.65 -37.88
N ALA A 188 0.37 -37.63 -36.73
CA ALA A 188 0.66 -38.51 -35.61
C ALA A 188 0.26 -39.95 -35.96
N THR A 189 1.11 -40.68 -36.70
CA THR A 189 1.24 -42.16 -36.71
C THR A 189 2.22 -42.55 -37.81
N GLU A 190 3.50 -42.34 -37.53
CA GLU A 190 4.67 -43.07 -38.07
C GLU A 190 5.85 -42.17 -37.75
N TRP A 191 6.52 -42.47 -36.63
CA TRP A 191 7.83 -41.91 -36.32
C TRP A 191 8.85 -42.78 -37.02
N PRO A 192 9.54 -42.34 -38.08
CA PRO A 192 10.86 -42.87 -38.35
C PRO A 192 11.82 -42.13 -37.41
N LEU A 193 12.45 -42.91 -36.52
CA LEU A 193 13.83 -42.76 -36.03
C LEU A 193 14.45 -41.36 -36.22
N ASP A 194 14.62 -40.63 -35.11
CA ASP A 194 15.45 -39.43 -34.92
C ASP A 194 15.79 -38.62 -36.20
N PRO A 195 15.22 -37.40 -36.40
CA PRO A 195 15.63 -36.57 -37.52
C PRO A 195 17.14 -36.32 -37.41
N PRO A 196 17.94 -36.59 -38.47
CA PRO A 196 19.38 -36.48 -38.38
C PRO A 196 19.72 -35.06 -37.96
N VAL A 197 20.31 -34.94 -36.76
CA VAL A 197 20.72 -33.69 -36.13
C VAL A 197 21.91 -33.13 -36.91
N VAL A 198 21.68 -32.64 -38.13
CA VAL A 198 22.67 -31.80 -38.79
C VAL A 198 22.52 -30.43 -38.16
N ARG A 199 23.47 -30.06 -37.30
CA ARG A 199 23.55 -28.68 -36.79
C ARG A 199 23.88 -27.76 -37.95
N PHE A 200 23.20 -26.62 -38.05
CA PHE A 200 23.58 -25.61 -39.03
C PHE A 200 25.07 -25.26 -38.84
N PRO A 201 25.90 -25.29 -39.90
CA PRO A 201 27.33 -25.02 -39.78
C PRO A 201 27.57 -23.65 -39.13
N HIS A 202 28.46 -23.57 -38.14
CA HIS A 202 28.69 -22.35 -37.37
C HIS A 202 30.18 -22.00 -37.31
N ILE A 203 30.50 -20.76 -37.67
CA ILE A 203 31.81 -20.14 -37.48
C ILE A 203 31.60 -18.90 -36.60
N ALA A 204 32.18 -18.91 -35.40
CA ALA A 204 32.01 -17.84 -34.43
C ALA A 204 32.47 -16.48 -34.99
N GLY A 205 31.60 -15.49 -34.93
CA GLY A 205 31.83 -14.15 -35.50
C GLY A 205 31.48 -14.00 -36.98
N VAL A 206 31.02 -15.06 -37.66
CA VAL A 206 30.61 -15.02 -39.09
C VAL A 206 29.09 -15.14 -39.23
N ASN A 207 28.50 -16.18 -38.63
CA ASN A 207 27.08 -16.52 -38.81
C ASN A 207 26.37 -16.79 -37.47
N ASP A 208 26.68 -15.97 -36.46
CA ASP A 208 26.12 -16.10 -35.12
C ASP A 208 24.59 -15.93 -35.11
N ARG A 209 24.02 -15.04 -35.94
CA ARG A 209 22.56 -14.85 -36.02
C ARG A 209 21.88 -16.08 -36.62
N SER A 210 22.50 -16.68 -37.61
CA SER A 210 22.01 -17.91 -38.25
C SER A 210 21.89 -19.04 -37.23
N ARG A 211 22.93 -19.23 -36.40
CA ARG A 211 22.89 -20.19 -35.30
C ARG A 211 21.80 -19.86 -34.28
N ASP A 212 21.75 -18.61 -33.83
CA ASP A 212 20.78 -18.18 -32.83
C ASP A 212 19.34 -18.38 -33.31
N MET A 213 19.03 -18.03 -34.55
CA MET A 213 17.69 -18.19 -35.09
C MET A 213 17.28 -19.66 -35.27
N VAL A 214 18.21 -20.54 -35.65
CA VAL A 214 17.94 -21.99 -35.70
C VAL A 214 17.65 -22.54 -34.30
N ASP A 215 18.42 -22.12 -33.30
CA ASP A 215 18.21 -22.52 -31.90
C ASP A 215 16.88 -21.96 -31.34
N LEU A 216 16.52 -20.73 -31.68
CA LEU A 216 15.23 -20.12 -31.33
C LEU A 216 14.05 -20.84 -31.97
N MET A 217 14.13 -21.16 -33.26
CA MET A 217 13.07 -21.89 -33.96
C MET A 217 12.87 -23.30 -33.39
N ARG A 218 13.95 -23.96 -32.96
CA ARG A 218 13.87 -25.26 -32.30
C ARG A 218 13.14 -25.19 -30.95
N CYS A 219 13.33 -24.10 -30.23
CA CYS A 219 12.75 -23.90 -28.90
C CYS A 219 11.41 -23.16 -28.91
N ILE A 220 10.85 -22.79 -30.08
CA ILE A 220 9.70 -21.89 -30.17
C ILE A 220 8.43 -22.39 -29.47
N GLN A 221 8.29 -23.71 -29.29
CA GLN A 221 7.18 -24.32 -28.54
C GLN A 221 7.44 -24.42 -27.02
N ARG A 222 8.68 -24.24 -26.57
CA ARG A 222 9.08 -24.31 -25.16
C ARG A 222 9.27 -22.89 -24.60
N SER A 223 8.23 -22.36 -23.96
CA SER A 223 8.16 -21.00 -23.42
C SER A 223 9.43 -20.54 -22.71
N ASP A 224 9.92 -21.33 -21.76
CA ASP A 224 10.96 -20.91 -20.83
C ASP A 224 12.34 -20.94 -21.50
N ALA A 225 12.59 -21.96 -22.32
CA ALA A 225 13.82 -22.10 -23.09
C ALA A 225 13.91 -21.01 -24.18
N PHE A 226 12.77 -20.65 -24.79
CA PHE A 226 12.71 -19.61 -25.81
C PHE A 226 13.02 -18.22 -25.25
N LEU A 227 12.35 -17.83 -24.15
CA LEU A 227 12.56 -16.52 -23.52
C LEU A 227 13.96 -16.38 -22.93
N SER A 228 14.45 -17.40 -22.23
CA SER A 228 15.82 -17.37 -21.67
C SER A 228 16.89 -17.29 -22.75
N LEU A 229 16.69 -17.93 -23.90
CA LEU A 229 17.65 -17.86 -25.01
C LEU A 229 17.64 -16.47 -25.67
N LEU A 230 16.47 -15.86 -25.87
CA LEU A 230 16.37 -14.48 -26.37
C LEU A 230 17.12 -13.48 -25.46
N VAL A 231 16.89 -13.56 -24.14
CA VAL A 231 17.53 -12.66 -23.17
C VAL A 231 19.03 -12.92 -23.07
N ARG A 232 19.45 -14.19 -22.93
CA ARG A 232 20.88 -14.57 -22.82
C ARG A 232 21.68 -14.16 -24.06
N ARG A 233 21.05 -14.13 -25.24
CA ARG A 233 21.68 -13.71 -26.50
C ARG A 233 21.52 -12.21 -26.79
N GLY A 234 20.87 -11.46 -25.90
CA GLY A 234 20.74 -10.01 -26.02
C GLY A 234 19.79 -9.54 -27.13
N TYR A 235 18.86 -10.39 -27.58
CA TYR A 235 17.85 -9.97 -28.55
C TYR A 235 16.86 -9.01 -27.90
N THR A 236 16.66 -7.84 -28.51
CA THR A 236 15.61 -6.88 -28.16
C THR A 236 14.54 -6.85 -29.24
N ARG A 237 13.37 -6.25 -28.97
CA ARG A 237 12.32 -6.05 -29.98
C ARG A 237 12.83 -5.29 -31.22
N GLU A 238 13.78 -4.37 -31.03
CA GLU A 238 14.43 -3.61 -32.11
C GLU A 238 15.27 -4.50 -33.01
N ILE A 239 16.08 -5.39 -32.43
CA ILE A 239 16.90 -6.35 -33.21
C ILE A 239 15.98 -7.33 -33.95
N LEU A 240 14.91 -7.82 -33.30
CA LEU A 240 13.93 -8.72 -33.92
C LEU A 240 13.16 -8.05 -35.07
N PHE A 241 12.99 -6.74 -35.06
CA PHE A 241 12.33 -6.01 -36.13
C PHE A 241 13.11 -6.07 -37.46
N LEU A 242 14.44 -6.26 -37.37
CA LEU A 242 15.35 -6.36 -38.51
C LEU A 242 15.32 -7.71 -39.20
N LEU A 243 14.69 -8.72 -38.58
CA LEU A 243 14.56 -10.04 -39.18
C LEU A 243 13.60 -10.01 -40.39
N PRO A 244 13.74 -10.96 -41.33
CA PRO A 244 12.80 -11.15 -42.43
C PRO A 244 11.38 -11.33 -41.90
N VAL A 245 10.39 -10.84 -42.65
CA VAL A 245 8.97 -10.82 -42.25
C VAL A 245 8.50 -12.19 -41.75
N GLU A 246 8.77 -13.26 -42.50
CA GLU A 246 8.35 -14.62 -42.13
C GLU A 246 8.92 -15.11 -40.79
N VAL A 247 10.20 -14.82 -40.52
CA VAL A 247 10.90 -15.22 -39.29
C VAL A 247 10.41 -14.39 -38.11
N ARG A 248 10.29 -13.07 -38.33
CA ARG A 248 9.83 -12.10 -37.35
C ARG A 248 8.41 -12.42 -36.88
N ASP A 249 7.49 -12.67 -37.81
CA ASP A 249 6.08 -12.87 -37.48
C ASP A 249 5.86 -14.16 -36.66
N ARG A 250 6.66 -15.21 -36.91
CA ARG A 250 6.65 -16.44 -36.10
C ARG A 250 7.13 -16.19 -34.68
N ILE A 251 8.23 -15.45 -34.52
CA ILE A 251 8.77 -15.07 -33.21
C ILE A 251 7.78 -14.17 -32.47
N TYR A 252 7.17 -13.20 -33.15
CA TYR A 252 6.20 -12.30 -32.56
C TYR A 252 4.91 -13.02 -32.17
N LEU A 253 4.42 -13.97 -32.96
CA LEU A 253 3.29 -14.81 -32.58
C LEU A 253 3.57 -15.61 -31.31
N ALA A 254 4.78 -16.19 -31.20
CA ALA A 254 5.20 -16.89 -29.99
C ALA A 254 5.26 -15.95 -28.78
N LEU A 255 5.85 -14.76 -28.93
CA LEU A 255 5.89 -13.74 -27.87
C LEU A 255 4.50 -13.23 -27.48
N ASP A 256 3.59 -13.06 -28.43
CA ASP A 256 2.23 -12.57 -28.17
C ASP A 256 1.36 -13.62 -27.45
N ASN A 257 1.56 -14.90 -27.72
CA ASN A 257 0.95 -15.99 -26.94
C ASN A 257 1.47 -15.99 -25.50
N LEU A 258 2.78 -15.84 -25.31
CA LEU A 258 3.41 -15.79 -23.99
C LEU A 258 3.05 -14.52 -23.20
N ARG A 259 2.77 -13.41 -23.90
CA ARG A 259 2.39 -12.14 -23.29
C ARG A 259 1.12 -12.25 -22.44
N GLN A 260 0.17 -13.10 -22.85
CA GLN A 260 -1.10 -13.30 -22.15
C GLN A 260 -0.93 -14.13 -20.87
N THR A 261 0.00 -15.07 -20.85
CA THR A 261 0.25 -15.99 -19.72
C THR A 261 1.37 -15.52 -18.80
N ALA A 262 1.94 -14.33 -19.03
CA ALA A 262 3.06 -13.82 -18.25
C ALA A 262 2.66 -13.56 -16.79
N THR A 263 3.45 -14.11 -15.86
CA THR A 263 3.30 -13.95 -14.40
C THR A 263 4.52 -13.26 -13.81
N HIS A 264 4.45 -12.86 -12.53
CA HIS A 264 5.60 -12.35 -11.79
C HIS A 264 6.73 -13.37 -11.66
N GLY A 265 7.92 -12.90 -11.29
CA GLY A 265 9.10 -13.73 -10.99
C GLY A 265 10.15 -13.83 -12.11
N GLN A 266 9.85 -13.34 -13.33
CA GLN A 266 10.83 -13.25 -14.42
C GLN A 266 11.65 -11.96 -14.38
N GLU A 267 12.78 -11.93 -15.09
CA GLU A 267 13.67 -10.77 -15.21
C GLU A 267 13.02 -9.62 -15.99
N ALA A 268 13.36 -8.37 -15.66
CA ALA A 268 12.83 -7.16 -16.30
C ALA A 268 13.01 -7.15 -17.84
N ALA A 269 14.10 -7.75 -18.34
CA ALA A 269 14.36 -7.88 -19.78
C ALA A 269 13.31 -8.75 -20.51
N VAL A 270 12.78 -9.78 -19.85
CA VAL A 270 11.74 -10.66 -20.39
C VAL A 270 10.45 -9.87 -20.60
N TYR A 271 10.04 -9.04 -19.64
CA TYR A 271 8.82 -8.24 -19.76
C TYR A 271 8.92 -7.14 -20.81
N SER A 272 10.12 -6.56 -21.01
CA SER A 272 10.38 -5.64 -22.11
C SER A 272 10.19 -6.33 -23.47
N LEU A 273 10.68 -7.57 -23.61
CA LEU A 273 10.44 -8.40 -24.80
C LEU A 273 8.96 -8.76 -25.00
N LEU A 274 8.23 -9.06 -23.92
CA LEU A 274 6.79 -9.37 -23.98
C LEU A 274 5.90 -8.13 -24.16
N ARG A 275 6.46 -6.91 -24.09
CA ARG A 275 5.69 -5.65 -24.04
C ARG A 275 4.66 -5.65 -22.88
N ARG A 276 5.12 -6.07 -21.71
CA ARG A 276 4.40 -6.01 -20.43
C ARG A 276 5.05 -4.97 -19.52
N PRO A 277 4.81 -3.66 -19.76
CA PRO A 277 5.44 -2.60 -18.95
C PRO A 277 5.00 -2.67 -17.48
N ASP A 278 3.83 -3.26 -17.20
CA ASP A 278 3.32 -3.51 -15.86
C ASP A 278 4.20 -4.45 -15.05
N LEU A 279 4.48 -5.63 -15.58
CA LEU A 279 5.36 -6.58 -14.90
C LEU A 279 6.83 -6.13 -14.91
N HIS A 280 7.22 -5.35 -15.92
CA HIS A 280 8.54 -4.73 -15.98
C HIS A 280 8.79 -3.79 -14.80
N GLU A 281 7.89 -2.84 -14.56
CA GLU A 281 7.99 -1.91 -13.42
C GLU A 281 8.02 -2.68 -12.09
N HIS A 282 7.17 -3.68 -11.90
CA HIS A 282 7.19 -4.51 -10.68
C HIS A 282 8.53 -5.22 -10.47
N ALA A 283 9.16 -5.73 -11.54
CA ALA A 283 10.45 -6.41 -11.45
C ALA A 283 11.60 -5.45 -11.14
N VAL A 284 11.52 -4.21 -11.64
CA VAL A 284 12.48 -3.14 -11.31
C VAL A 284 12.31 -2.69 -9.86
N SER A 285 11.07 -2.46 -9.42
CA SER A 285 10.76 -2.09 -8.04
C SER A 285 11.15 -3.20 -7.05
N ALA A 286 11.02 -4.48 -7.41
CA ALA A 286 11.44 -5.60 -6.56
C ALA A 286 12.95 -5.63 -6.27
N GLY A 287 13.79 -5.09 -7.17
CA GLY A 287 15.25 -5.04 -7.02
C GLY A 287 15.75 -3.82 -6.23
N VAL A 288 14.91 -2.81 -6.04
CA VAL A 288 15.19 -1.64 -5.20
C VAL A 288 14.46 -1.89 -3.88
N ALA A 289 15.20 -2.15 -2.80
CA ALA A 289 14.63 -2.14 -1.46
C ALA A 289 14.23 -0.70 -1.08
N THR A 290 13.17 -0.18 -1.69
CA THR A 290 12.54 1.08 -1.34
C THR A 290 11.28 0.77 -0.58
N SER A 291 11.33 1.05 0.71
CA SER A 291 10.20 1.30 1.60
C SER A 291 9.05 1.93 0.83
N GLY A 292 7.87 1.34 0.94
CA GLY A 292 6.68 1.71 0.20
C GLY A 292 6.41 3.21 0.28
N SER A 293 6.61 3.90 -0.83
CA SER A 293 6.15 5.27 -1.00
C SER A 293 5.95 5.51 -2.49
N LEU A 294 4.70 5.79 -2.81
CA LEU A 294 4.22 6.26 -4.11
C LEU A 294 5.19 7.31 -4.67
N ARG A 295 5.99 6.93 -5.66
CA ARG A 295 6.66 7.88 -6.56
C ARG A 295 5.60 8.56 -7.40
N VAL A 296 4.98 9.59 -6.83
CA VAL A 296 4.27 10.60 -7.60
C VAL A 296 5.34 11.44 -8.28
N ASN A 297 5.45 11.35 -9.61
CA ASN A 297 6.18 12.33 -10.40
C ASN A 297 5.47 13.67 -10.22
N PRO A 298 6.06 14.67 -9.53
CA PRO A 298 5.40 15.93 -9.29
C PRO A 298 5.66 16.84 -10.49
N LEU A 299 4.71 16.87 -11.42
CA LEU A 299 4.61 18.00 -12.33
C LEU A 299 3.98 19.15 -11.56
N GLU A 300 4.84 20.10 -11.20
CA GLU A 300 4.58 21.54 -11.01
C GLU A 300 3.23 21.91 -10.35
N GLN A 301 3.25 21.96 -9.03
CA GLN A 301 2.43 22.92 -8.28
C GLN A 301 3.36 23.79 -7.44
N GLN A 302 4.06 24.70 -8.12
CA GLN A 302 4.61 25.87 -7.46
C GLN A 302 3.54 26.96 -7.41
N GLN A 303 3.47 27.62 -6.26
CA GLN A 303 2.76 28.86 -5.97
C GLN A 303 1.24 28.76 -5.79
N GLN A 304 0.82 28.48 -4.55
CA GLN A 304 -0.33 29.17 -3.97
C GLN A 304 -0.06 29.58 -2.52
N GLN A 305 0.35 30.84 -2.40
CA GLN A 305 0.06 31.84 -1.37
C GLN A 305 -0.21 31.37 0.08
N HIS A 306 0.60 31.94 0.99
CA HIS A 306 0.39 32.07 2.43
C HIS A 306 -1.01 32.60 2.81
N LEU A 307 -2.00 31.71 2.81
CA LEU A 307 -3.21 31.81 3.61
C LEU A 307 -3.12 30.74 4.70
N LEU A 308 -3.53 31.06 5.92
CA LEU A 308 -3.59 30.12 7.04
C LEU A 308 -4.47 28.92 6.65
N GLY A 309 -3.83 27.85 6.16
CA GLY A 309 -4.52 26.65 5.68
C GLY A 309 -5.35 25.98 6.77
N ASP A 310 -6.48 25.38 6.39
CA ASP A 310 -7.40 24.70 7.31
C ASP A 310 -6.84 23.35 7.85
N GLY A 311 -5.66 22.98 7.35
CA GLY A 311 -4.93 21.76 7.68
C GLY A 311 -5.30 20.55 6.83
N THR A 312 -6.15 20.71 5.81
CA THR A 312 -6.61 19.64 4.90
C THR A 312 -5.98 19.68 3.51
N ASP A 313 -5.06 20.62 3.27
CA ASP A 313 -4.41 20.88 1.98
C ASP A 313 -3.58 19.70 1.45
N SER A 314 -3.07 18.84 2.34
CA SER A 314 -2.25 17.67 1.97
C SER A 314 -3.05 16.50 1.36
N LEU A 315 -4.38 16.60 1.24
CA LEU A 315 -5.21 15.56 0.65
C LEU A 315 -5.01 15.49 -0.87
N ASP A 316 -4.87 14.28 -1.39
CA ASP A 316 -4.72 14.03 -2.82
C ASP A 316 -6.06 14.15 -3.57
N ASP A 317 -6.26 15.31 -4.19
CA ASP A 317 -7.47 15.61 -4.95
C ASP A 317 -7.61 14.75 -6.22
N GLU A 318 -6.52 14.22 -6.80
CA GLU A 318 -6.61 13.30 -7.94
C GLU A 318 -7.23 11.97 -7.48
N LEU A 319 -6.70 11.40 -6.40
CA LEU A 319 -7.26 10.17 -5.81
C LEU A 319 -8.72 10.36 -5.39
N LEU A 320 -9.03 11.46 -4.69
CA LEU A 320 -10.38 11.70 -4.18
C LEU A 320 -11.41 11.83 -5.31
N ARG A 321 -11.05 12.40 -6.47
CA ARG A 321 -11.91 12.50 -7.65
C ARG A 321 -12.16 11.15 -8.32
N VAL A 322 -11.19 10.23 -8.25
CA VAL A 322 -11.32 8.87 -8.80
C VAL A 322 -12.08 7.96 -7.83
N TYR A 323 -11.86 8.12 -6.53
CA TYR A 323 -12.49 7.30 -5.50
C TYR A 323 -13.95 7.70 -5.23
N PHE A 324 -14.25 9.01 -5.24
CA PHE A 324 -15.61 9.54 -5.13
C PHE A 324 -16.03 10.13 -6.49
N PRO A 325 -17.01 9.53 -7.20
CA PRO A 325 -17.39 9.93 -8.55
C PRO A 325 -17.76 11.41 -8.70
N PHE A 326 -17.62 11.92 -9.93
CA PHE A 326 -17.91 13.31 -10.27
C PHE A 326 -19.33 13.73 -9.84
N GLY A 327 -19.44 14.88 -9.15
CA GLY A 327 -20.69 15.40 -8.59
C GLY A 327 -20.92 15.06 -7.11
N ASP A 328 -20.08 14.20 -6.51
CA ASP A 328 -20.15 13.89 -5.09
C ASP A 328 -19.47 14.95 -4.21
N GLY A 329 -20.28 15.79 -3.56
CA GLY A 329 -19.82 16.83 -2.65
C GLY A 329 -19.44 16.36 -1.24
N ARG A 330 -19.33 15.04 -0.98
CA ARG A 330 -19.09 14.53 0.38
C ARG A 330 -17.77 15.02 0.96
N MET A 331 -16.69 15.00 0.18
CA MET A 331 -15.37 15.44 0.66
C MET A 331 -15.33 16.94 0.95
N ALA A 332 -15.94 17.76 0.09
CA ALA A 332 -16.10 19.19 0.34
C ALA A 332 -16.91 19.46 1.62
N THR A 333 -17.97 18.66 1.86
CA THR A 333 -18.77 18.75 3.09
C THR A 333 -17.95 18.36 4.32
N VAL A 334 -17.16 17.28 4.24
CA VAL A 334 -16.31 16.79 5.33
C VAL A 334 -15.23 17.81 5.67
N ARG A 335 -14.52 18.37 4.67
CA ARG A 335 -13.54 19.46 4.86
C ARG A 335 -14.20 20.64 5.58
N SER A 336 -15.35 21.10 5.09
CA SER A 336 -16.10 22.19 5.75
C SER A 336 -16.59 21.86 7.16
N TYR A 337 -16.80 20.60 7.53
CA TYR A 337 -17.25 20.21 8.87
C TYR A 337 -16.11 20.18 9.89
N LEU A 338 -14.88 19.91 9.42
CA LEU A 338 -13.66 19.77 10.22
C LEU A 338 -12.74 21.01 10.15
N ASP A 339 -13.12 22.01 9.37
CA ASP A 339 -12.50 23.33 9.32
C ASP A 339 -12.71 24.07 10.67
N SER A 340 -11.58 24.37 11.33
CA SER A 340 -11.53 25.11 12.59
C SER A 340 -11.26 26.61 12.43
N THR A 341 -10.87 27.07 11.24
CA THR A 341 -10.45 28.47 10.98
C THR A 341 -11.60 29.32 10.46
N LYS A 342 -12.67 28.71 9.95
CA LYS A 342 -13.85 29.40 9.42
C LYS A 342 -14.67 30.13 10.50
N LEU A 343 -15.09 31.35 10.17
CA LEU A 343 -16.02 32.17 10.95
C LEU A 343 -17.33 31.43 11.26
N LEU A 344 -17.76 31.52 12.52
CA LEU A 344 -18.95 30.83 13.01
C LEU A 344 -20.20 31.66 12.76
N LEU A 345 -21.10 31.18 11.91
CA LEU A 345 -22.39 31.84 11.66
C LEU A 345 -23.34 31.64 12.85
N ILE A 346 -23.96 32.74 13.29
CA ILE A 346 -24.91 32.80 14.41
C ILE A 346 -26.23 33.36 13.89
N ASP A 347 -27.34 32.76 14.35
CA ASP A 347 -28.70 33.12 13.97
C ASP A 347 -29.53 33.31 15.24
N GLY A 348 -30.12 34.49 15.47
CA GLY A 348 -30.93 34.72 16.66
C GLY A 348 -31.87 35.92 16.57
N PRO A 349 -32.89 35.98 17.47
CA PRO A 349 -33.79 37.13 17.58
C PRO A 349 -33.03 38.39 18.02
N ARG A 350 -33.63 39.56 17.78
CA ARG A 350 -32.94 40.87 17.80
C ARG A 350 -33.08 41.66 19.10
N ASP A 351 -33.96 41.24 19.99
CA ASP A 351 -34.20 41.92 21.28
C ASP A 351 -33.01 41.73 22.24
N ASP A 352 -32.95 42.45 23.37
CA ASP A 352 -31.90 42.28 24.40
C ASP A 352 -31.80 40.81 24.88
N ARG A 353 -32.91 40.09 24.92
CA ARG A 353 -32.95 38.63 25.17
C ARG A 353 -32.26 37.83 24.08
N GLY A 354 -32.30 38.32 22.85
CA GLY A 354 -31.67 37.75 21.67
C GLY A 354 -30.15 37.95 21.61
N GLU A 355 -29.58 38.98 22.25
CA GLU A 355 -28.13 39.06 22.45
C GLU A 355 -27.63 37.89 23.31
N GLN A 356 -28.31 37.62 24.43
CA GLN A 356 -27.97 36.50 25.31
C GLN A 356 -28.12 35.13 24.61
N GLU A 357 -29.13 34.96 23.76
CA GLU A 357 -29.30 33.74 22.97
C GLU A 357 -28.20 33.55 21.91
N ARG A 358 -27.80 34.63 21.21
CA ARG A 358 -26.69 34.64 20.25
C ARG A 358 -25.36 34.29 20.95
N GLU A 359 -25.13 34.84 22.14
CA GLU A 359 -23.98 34.49 22.99
C GLU A 359 -23.97 33.01 23.38
N GLN A 360 -25.10 32.47 23.83
CA GLN A 360 -25.23 31.05 24.19
C GLN A 360 -25.06 30.14 22.97
N GLN A 361 -25.50 30.57 21.79
CA GLN A 361 -25.27 29.85 20.53
C GLN A 361 -23.78 29.85 20.18
N LEU A 362 -23.09 31.01 20.24
CA LEU A 362 -21.65 31.09 20.01
C LEU A 362 -20.90 30.14 20.96
N PHE A 363 -21.22 30.15 22.25
CA PHE A 363 -20.59 29.26 23.24
C PHE A 363 -20.77 27.77 22.89
N ARG A 364 -21.95 27.37 22.40
CA ARG A 364 -22.19 25.99 21.91
C ARG A 364 -21.37 25.67 20.66
N LEU A 365 -21.28 26.60 19.71
CA LEU A 365 -20.49 26.44 18.49
C LEU A 365 -18.99 26.34 18.78
N LEU A 366 -18.46 27.14 19.70
CA LEU A 366 -17.06 27.09 20.13
C LEU A 366 -16.70 25.72 20.71
N ARG A 367 -17.54 25.15 21.57
CA ARG A 367 -17.31 23.80 22.14
C ARG A 367 -17.21 22.71 21.07
N ARG A 368 -17.95 22.87 19.97
CA ARG A 368 -17.88 21.99 18.80
C ARG A 368 -16.61 22.25 17.98
N THR A 369 -16.26 23.51 17.71
CA THR A 369 -15.05 23.89 16.95
C THR A 369 -13.78 23.38 17.60
N LEU A 370 -13.71 23.48 18.93
CA LEU A 370 -12.60 22.94 19.73
C LEU A 370 -12.46 21.41 19.60
N ALA A 371 -13.55 20.68 19.32
CA ALA A 371 -13.52 19.22 19.20
C ALA A 371 -13.18 18.70 17.78
N LEU A 372 -13.07 19.58 16.78
CA LEU A 372 -12.78 19.21 15.39
C LEU A 372 -11.40 18.56 15.17
N PRO A 373 -10.31 18.95 15.86
CA PRO A 373 -8.98 18.45 15.54
C PRO A 373 -8.84 16.93 15.58
N THR A 374 -9.54 16.24 16.49
CA THR A 374 -9.48 14.76 16.56
C THR A 374 -9.99 14.11 15.26
N GLY A 375 -11.10 14.61 14.71
CA GLY A 375 -11.62 14.14 13.42
C GLY A 375 -10.77 14.60 12.23
N ARG A 376 -10.18 15.81 12.30
CA ARG A 376 -9.26 16.31 11.27
C ARG A 376 -8.00 15.45 11.17
N GLY A 377 -7.39 15.11 12.32
CA GLY A 377 -6.19 14.25 12.35
C GLY A 377 -6.43 12.86 11.78
N MET A 378 -7.63 12.30 11.99
CA MET A 378 -8.06 11.07 11.33
C MET A 378 -8.21 11.23 9.82
N LEU A 379 -8.81 12.33 9.36
CA LEU A 379 -9.03 12.61 7.94
C LEU A 379 -7.72 12.79 7.17
N THR A 380 -6.76 13.50 7.74
CA THR A 380 -5.52 13.90 7.04
C THR A 380 -4.32 13.05 7.47
N MET A 381 -4.56 11.88 8.04
CA MET A 381 -3.49 10.98 8.48
C MET A 381 -2.67 10.48 7.31
N PHE A 382 -1.34 10.63 7.41
CA PHE A 382 -0.34 10.11 6.48
C PHE A 382 -0.62 10.51 5.02
N THR A 383 -1.01 11.76 4.81
CA THR A 383 -1.31 12.32 3.49
C THR A 383 -0.15 13.13 2.91
N SER A 384 0.79 13.61 3.74
CA SER A 384 1.94 14.40 3.31
C SER A 384 3.22 13.56 3.24
N THR A 385 3.78 13.45 2.04
CA THR A 385 5.06 12.79 1.77
C THR A 385 6.27 13.73 1.82
N LYS A 386 6.04 15.03 2.03
CA LYS A 386 7.09 16.04 2.22
C LYS A 386 6.97 16.66 3.61
N TYR A 387 8.11 16.95 4.22
CA TYR A 387 8.17 17.91 5.31
C TYR A 387 8.56 19.26 4.72
N ASP A 388 7.85 20.32 5.11
CA ASP A 388 8.28 21.68 4.76
C ASP A 388 9.57 21.99 5.54
N GLU A 389 10.56 22.62 4.89
CA GLU A 389 11.74 23.15 5.60
C GLU A 389 11.33 24.22 6.64
N ASN A 390 10.18 24.85 6.39
CA ASN A 390 9.48 25.71 7.32
C ASN A 390 8.79 24.89 8.43
N LEU A 391 8.55 25.52 9.59
CA LEU A 391 7.84 24.84 10.69
C LEU A 391 6.47 24.30 10.23
N MET A 392 6.07 23.15 10.78
CA MET A 392 4.73 22.58 10.59
C MET A 392 3.64 23.62 10.87
N ASN A 393 2.76 23.85 9.89
CA ASN A 393 1.62 24.74 10.05
C ASN A 393 0.50 24.06 10.86
N VAL A 394 0.29 24.49 12.11
CA VAL A 394 -0.83 24.04 12.95
C VAL A 394 -2.00 25.01 12.75
N PRO A 395 -3.18 24.57 12.26
CA PRO A 395 -4.30 25.48 11.98
C PRO A 395 -4.86 26.12 13.24
N ASP A 396 -5.13 27.43 13.21
CA ASP A 396 -5.71 28.15 14.33
C ASP A 396 -7.20 27.80 14.58
N PHE A 397 -7.68 28.18 15.77
CA PHE A 397 -9.10 28.11 16.13
C PHE A 397 -9.79 29.45 15.90
N CYS A 398 -10.91 29.43 15.18
CA CYS A 398 -11.81 30.57 15.11
C CYS A 398 -12.63 30.69 16.39
N TYR A 399 -12.44 31.79 17.11
CA TYR A 399 -13.20 32.14 18.31
C TYR A 399 -14.31 33.16 18.05
N THR A 400 -14.42 33.63 16.80
CA THR A 400 -15.27 34.75 16.42
C THR A 400 -16.56 34.27 15.76
N GLY A 401 -17.68 34.84 16.22
CA GLY A 401 -18.99 34.67 15.62
C GLY A 401 -19.28 35.79 14.63
N ARG A 402 -20.01 35.48 13.56
CA ARG A 402 -20.57 36.49 12.66
C ARG A 402 -22.09 36.30 12.60
N ASP A 403 -22.82 37.39 12.85
CA ASP A 403 -24.27 37.40 12.65
C ASP A 403 -24.58 37.20 11.16
N SER A 404 -25.45 36.23 10.83
CA SER A 404 -25.71 35.85 9.45
C SER A 404 -26.45 36.94 8.63
N LEU A 405 -27.06 37.93 9.29
CA LEU A 405 -27.84 38.99 8.62
C LEU A 405 -27.11 40.33 8.54
N GLU A 406 -26.58 40.84 9.65
CA GLU A 406 -25.87 42.14 9.69
C GLU A 406 -24.38 42.01 9.40
N GLY A 407 -23.81 40.82 9.59
CA GLY A 407 -22.38 40.59 9.50
C GLY A 407 -21.56 41.17 10.66
N THR A 408 -22.22 41.59 11.75
CA THR A 408 -21.56 42.03 12.99
C THR A 408 -20.72 40.89 13.57
N ILE A 409 -19.52 41.23 14.03
CA ILE A 409 -18.56 40.27 14.60
C ILE A 409 -18.75 40.26 16.12
N ILE A 410 -18.99 39.08 16.68
CA ILE A 410 -19.10 38.83 18.12
C ILE A 410 -17.83 38.12 18.56
N GLU A 411 -17.01 38.80 19.36
CA GLU A 411 -15.84 38.21 20.01
C GLU A 411 -15.84 38.57 21.48
N ARG A 412 -15.70 37.56 22.37
CA ARG A 412 -15.51 37.78 23.80
C ARG A 412 -14.35 36.95 24.31
N SER A 413 -13.33 37.62 24.84
CA SER A 413 -12.15 37.00 25.45
C SER A 413 -12.51 36.08 26.61
N GLU A 414 -13.55 36.41 27.39
CA GLU A 414 -14.04 35.61 28.51
C GLU A 414 -14.38 34.15 28.16
N TYR A 415 -14.79 33.87 26.91
CA TYR A 415 -15.11 32.49 26.53
C TYR A 415 -13.88 31.59 26.51
N ARG A 416 -12.69 32.14 26.21
CA ARG A 416 -11.43 31.38 26.30
C ARG A 416 -11.14 30.96 27.73
N ASP A 417 -11.40 31.84 28.70
CA ASP A 417 -11.20 31.55 30.12
C ASP A 417 -12.21 30.54 30.64
N ARG A 418 -13.50 30.69 30.28
CA ARG A 418 -14.55 29.72 30.65
C ARG A 418 -14.31 28.33 30.03
N LEU A 419 -13.68 28.26 28.86
CA LEU A 419 -13.36 27.01 28.15
C LEU A 419 -11.89 26.59 28.29
N ARG A 420 -11.11 27.18 29.21
CA ARG A 420 -9.65 27.00 29.27
C ARG A 420 -9.19 25.55 29.18
N LYS A 421 -9.80 24.63 29.95
CA LYS A 421 -9.45 23.20 29.90
C LYS A 421 -9.73 22.57 28.53
N ALA A 422 -10.85 22.93 27.89
CA ALA A 422 -11.19 22.44 26.55
C ALA A 422 -10.25 23.02 25.49
N VAL A 423 -9.89 24.30 25.59
CA VAL A 423 -8.91 24.95 24.69
C VAL A 423 -7.58 24.23 24.75
N LEU A 424 -7.01 24.02 25.95
CA LEU A 424 -5.72 23.34 26.09
C LEU A 424 -5.79 21.90 25.55
N CYS A 425 -6.85 21.14 25.85
CA CYS A 425 -7.06 19.80 25.31
C CYS A 425 -7.13 19.79 23.77
N SER A 426 -7.82 20.78 23.21
CA SER A 426 -8.01 20.92 21.77
C SER A 426 -6.71 21.30 21.07
N SER A 427 -5.90 22.17 21.65
CA SER A 427 -4.54 22.47 21.19
C SER A 427 -3.66 21.22 21.18
N PHE A 428 -3.75 20.36 22.21
CA PHE A 428 -3.05 19.06 22.18
C PHE A 428 -3.52 18.19 21.01
N HIS A 429 -4.83 18.00 20.83
CA HIS A 429 -5.37 17.25 19.68
C HIS A 429 -5.01 17.89 18.33
N ASN A 430 -4.87 19.21 18.28
CA ASN A 430 -4.47 19.95 17.10
C ASN A 430 -3.01 19.70 16.72
N GLY A 431 -2.12 19.70 17.71
CA GLY A 431 -0.74 19.26 17.54
C GLY A 431 -0.67 17.81 17.03
N VAL A 432 -1.46 16.89 17.60
CA VAL A 432 -1.51 15.50 17.10
C VAL A 432 -1.99 15.44 15.65
N ALA A 433 -3.09 16.13 15.33
CA ALA A 433 -3.64 16.17 13.98
C ALA A 433 -2.65 16.75 12.97
N ALA A 434 -1.91 17.80 13.37
CA ALA A 434 -0.90 18.41 12.54
C ALA A 434 0.27 17.45 12.27
N GLY A 435 0.74 16.74 13.30
CA GLY A 435 1.87 15.80 13.20
C GLY A 435 1.54 14.52 12.43
N LEU A 436 0.32 13.99 12.59
CA LEU A 436 -0.13 12.77 11.90
C LEU A 436 -0.26 12.94 10.38
N ARG A 437 -0.22 14.17 9.85
CA ARG A 437 -0.20 14.40 8.40
C ARG A 437 1.04 13.83 7.72
N LEU A 438 2.16 13.78 8.43
CA LEU A 438 3.43 13.30 7.87
C LEU A 438 3.44 11.77 7.80
N CYS A 439 3.76 11.23 6.62
CA CYS A 439 3.93 9.79 6.45
C CYS A 439 5.07 9.23 7.34
N PRO A 440 4.98 7.98 7.80
CA PRO A 440 6.03 7.33 8.60
C PRO A 440 7.39 7.22 7.90
N ASP A 441 7.43 7.15 6.57
CA ASP A 441 8.67 6.98 5.80
C ASP A 441 9.48 8.28 5.60
N VAL A 442 8.94 9.42 6.02
CA VAL A 442 9.59 10.73 5.85
C VAL A 442 10.72 10.88 6.87
N PRO A 443 12.00 11.00 6.46
CA PRO A 443 13.09 11.17 7.42
C PRO A 443 13.00 12.56 8.07
N LEU A 444 12.90 12.60 9.40
CA LEU A 444 12.89 13.84 10.18
C LEU A 444 14.25 14.07 10.85
N SER A 445 14.78 15.30 10.74
CA SER A 445 15.98 15.70 11.48
C SER A 445 15.62 16.14 12.91
N LEU A 446 16.46 15.78 13.89
CA LEU A 446 16.30 16.21 15.29
C LEU A 446 16.22 17.74 15.42
N SER A 447 17.05 18.46 14.67
CA SER A 447 17.07 19.93 14.68
C SER A 447 15.77 20.54 14.16
N TRP A 448 15.06 19.86 13.25
CA TRP A 448 13.74 20.29 12.81
C TRP A 448 12.71 20.02 13.91
N ILE A 449 12.69 18.81 14.49
CA ILE A 449 11.80 18.44 15.61
C ILE A 449 11.90 19.45 16.75
N GLN A 450 13.11 19.77 17.21
CA GLN A 450 13.35 20.74 18.30
C GLN A 450 12.89 22.16 17.93
N ARG A 451 13.12 22.63 16.70
CA ARG A 451 12.66 23.95 16.24
C ARG A 451 11.14 24.04 16.16
N THR A 452 10.47 23.00 15.68
CA THR A 452 8.99 22.93 15.68
C THR A 452 8.40 22.78 17.08
N SER A 453 9.22 22.44 18.07
CA SER A 453 8.79 22.12 19.42
C SER A 453 8.75 23.33 20.36
N THR A 454 9.47 24.42 20.07
CA THR A 454 9.54 25.59 20.97
C THR A 454 8.75 26.78 20.42
N ASP A 455 8.11 27.53 21.32
CA ASP A 455 7.46 28.79 20.96
C ASP A 455 8.50 29.80 20.45
N ARG A 456 8.19 30.45 19.31
CA ARG A 456 9.10 31.36 18.60
C ARG A 456 9.50 32.58 19.43
N CYS A 457 8.63 33.02 20.35
CA CYS A 457 8.84 34.23 21.14
C CYS A 457 9.43 33.95 22.52
N THR A 458 9.07 32.83 23.14
CA THR A 458 9.41 32.54 24.55
C THR A 458 10.39 31.39 24.72
N SER A 459 10.68 30.63 23.65
CA SER A 459 11.42 29.36 23.69
C SER A 459 10.86 28.35 24.70
N GLN A 460 9.60 28.53 25.14
CA GLN A 460 8.93 27.63 26.06
C GLN A 460 8.14 26.55 25.32
N ALA A 461 7.95 25.43 26.01
CA ALA A 461 7.20 24.29 25.53
C ALA A 461 5.69 24.60 25.47
N THR A 462 5.03 24.32 24.35
CA THR A 462 3.58 24.55 24.18
C THR A 462 2.78 23.26 24.37
N VAL A 463 1.47 23.38 24.61
CA VAL A 463 0.61 22.18 24.69
C VAL A 463 0.51 21.45 23.34
N GLU A 464 0.62 22.19 22.24
CA GLU A 464 0.62 21.66 20.88
C GLU A 464 1.86 20.80 20.61
N GLN A 465 3.02 21.18 21.16
CA GLN A 465 4.24 20.37 21.12
C GLN A 465 3.99 18.97 21.70
N GLY A 466 3.27 18.85 22.82
CA GLY A 466 2.94 17.55 23.38
C GLY A 466 2.13 16.69 22.42
N GLY A 467 1.22 17.31 21.66
CA GLY A 467 0.48 16.63 20.61
C GLY A 467 1.35 16.18 19.44
N LEU A 468 2.26 17.05 18.98
CA LEU A 468 3.20 16.73 17.91
C LEU A 468 4.10 15.54 18.27
N LEU A 469 4.65 15.53 19.50
CA LEU A 469 5.48 14.43 20.00
C LEU A 469 4.71 13.10 20.05
N LEU A 470 3.45 13.13 20.50
CA LEU A 470 2.62 11.92 20.46
C LEU A 470 2.41 11.42 19.03
N ALA A 471 2.09 12.31 18.08
CA ALA A 471 1.91 11.95 16.69
C ALA A 471 3.17 11.32 16.08
N TRP A 472 4.33 11.94 16.28
CA TRP A 472 5.61 11.40 15.79
C TRP A 472 6.00 10.08 16.44
N GLY A 473 5.63 9.87 17.71
CA GLY A 473 5.77 8.58 18.37
C GLY A 473 4.89 7.49 17.74
N LEU A 474 3.63 7.82 17.45
CA LEU A 474 2.69 6.93 16.77
C LEU A 474 3.12 6.60 15.33
N SER A 475 3.78 7.54 14.64
CA SER A 475 4.39 7.35 13.33
C SER A 475 5.78 6.71 13.38
N ALA A 476 6.27 6.33 14.57
CA ALA A 476 7.61 5.76 14.83
C ALA A 476 8.82 6.68 14.55
N HIS A 477 8.62 7.95 14.23
CA HIS A 477 9.69 8.94 14.02
C HIS A 477 10.60 9.14 15.24
N LEU A 478 10.06 8.96 16.45
CA LEU A 478 10.85 9.10 17.70
C LEU A 478 11.90 8.00 17.90
N ARG A 479 11.88 6.91 17.12
CA ARG A 479 12.89 5.83 17.22
C ARG A 479 14.30 6.29 16.84
N HIS A 480 14.41 7.36 16.08
CA HIS A 480 15.69 7.88 15.57
C HIS A 480 16.37 8.87 16.52
N LEU A 481 15.76 9.17 17.68
CA LEU A 481 16.29 10.13 18.66
C LEU A 481 17.23 9.47 19.67
N CYS A 482 18.21 10.22 20.16
CA CYS A 482 19.10 9.77 21.22
C CYS A 482 18.41 9.83 22.59
N ILE A 483 18.92 9.06 23.55
CA ILE A 483 18.37 9.00 24.93
C ILE A 483 18.41 10.38 25.61
N SER A 484 19.43 11.19 25.35
CA SER A 484 19.53 12.57 25.87
C SER A 484 18.31 13.41 25.47
N ASP A 485 17.94 13.36 24.20
CA ASP A 485 16.86 14.16 23.63
C ASP A 485 15.51 13.67 24.17
N ILE A 486 15.38 12.36 24.33
CA ILE A 486 14.21 11.74 24.97
C ILE A 486 14.07 12.23 26.42
N THR A 487 15.17 12.25 27.20
CA THR A 487 15.11 12.72 28.59
C THR A 487 14.73 14.19 28.69
N GLU A 488 15.16 15.04 27.75
CA GLU A 488 14.77 16.45 27.69
C GLU A 488 13.24 16.61 27.58
N PHE A 489 12.60 15.89 26.66
CA PHE A 489 11.14 15.96 26.48
C PHE A 489 10.37 15.36 27.66
N THR A 490 10.86 14.27 28.27
CA THR A 490 10.20 13.61 29.41
C THR A 490 10.32 14.40 30.72
N CYS A 491 11.31 15.27 30.85
CA CYS A 491 11.54 16.13 32.02
C CYS A 491 10.94 17.54 31.86
N SER A 492 10.20 17.82 30.78
CA SER A 492 9.57 19.13 30.54
C SER A 492 8.70 19.61 31.71
N SER A 493 8.64 20.93 31.94
CA SER A 493 7.78 21.53 32.98
C SER A 493 6.29 21.46 32.64
N VAL A 494 5.94 21.27 31.36
CA VAL A 494 4.57 21.29 30.85
C VAL A 494 4.01 19.86 30.82
N GLU A 495 2.99 19.58 31.64
CA GLU A 495 2.42 18.24 31.81
C GLU A 495 2.00 17.58 30.48
N PRO A 496 1.22 18.23 29.57
CA PRO A 496 0.87 17.64 28.27
C PRO A 496 2.05 17.23 27.39
N VAL A 497 3.17 17.96 27.47
CA VAL A 497 4.39 17.66 26.69
C VAL A 497 5.00 16.35 27.17
N ARG A 498 5.09 16.16 28.48
CA ARG A 498 5.55 14.91 29.08
C ARG A 498 4.63 13.73 28.75
N ILE A 499 3.32 13.93 28.78
CA ILE A 499 2.35 12.88 28.40
C ILE A 499 2.57 12.45 26.96
N GLY A 500 2.65 13.42 26.05
CA GLY A 500 2.87 13.17 24.64
C GLY A 500 4.20 12.48 24.34
N ALA A 501 5.28 12.92 24.99
CA ALA A 501 6.61 12.33 24.89
C ALA A 501 6.63 10.88 25.40
N LEU A 502 6.14 10.62 26.62
CA LEU A 502 6.14 9.28 27.21
C LEU A 502 5.26 8.31 26.42
N LEU A 503 4.02 8.70 26.11
CA LEU A 503 3.10 7.84 25.37
C LEU A 503 3.58 7.62 23.92
N GLY A 504 4.11 8.67 23.27
CA GLY A 504 4.68 8.59 21.94
C GLY A 504 5.88 7.66 21.87
N LEU A 505 6.79 7.74 22.85
CA LEU A 505 7.95 6.85 22.95
C LEU A 505 7.53 5.39 23.21
N ALA A 506 6.57 5.17 24.11
CA ALA A 506 6.03 3.83 24.37
C ALA A 506 5.34 3.23 23.14
N ALA A 507 4.62 4.04 22.38
CA ALA A 507 4.00 3.63 21.11
C ALA A 507 5.05 3.33 20.03
N ALA A 508 6.11 4.14 19.94
CA ALA A 508 7.21 3.91 19.03
C ALA A 508 7.89 2.57 19.31
N TYR A 509 8.15 2.22 20.57
CA TYR A 509 8.79 0.94 20.97
C TYR A 509 7.79 -0.15 21.40
N ARG A 510 6.55 -0.09 20.88
CA ARG A 510 5.48 -1.04 21.22
C ARG A 510 5.93 -2.49 20.98
N GLY A 511 5.83 -3.32 22.02
CA GLY A 511 6.19 -4.74 21.99
C GLY A 511 7.69 -5.06 21.89
N THR A 512 8.59 -4.06 21.81
CA THR A 512 10.03 -4.32 21.65
C THR A 512 10.79 -4.42 22.97
N ARG A 513 10.23 -3.89 24.07
CA ARG A 513 10.88 -3.81 25.39
C ARG A 513 12.27 -3.16 25.36
N GLU A 514 12.41 -2.04 24.66
CA GLU A 514 13.67 -1.29 24.65
C GLU A 514 14.07 -0.88 26.08
N PRO A 515 15.26 -1.26 26.58
CA PRO A 515 15.60 -1.23 28.01
C PRO A 515 15.66 0.20 28.57
N SER A 516 16.12 1.18 27.79
CA SER A 516 16.24 2.57 28.22
C SER A 516 14.85 3.17 28.47
N THR A 517 13.93 2.95 27.54
CA THR A 517 12.54 3.39 27.60
C THR A 517 11.80 2.70 28.74
N VAL A 518 11.99 1.38 28.92
CA VAL A 518 11.41 0.66 30.07
C VAL A 518 11.91 1.27 31.39
N SER A 519 13.21 1.56 31.50
CA SER A 519 13.78 2.19 32.70
C SER A 519 13.18 3.58 32.98
N VAL A 520 13.00 4.40 31.94
CA VAL A 520 12.37 5.73 32.08
C VAL A 520 10.92 5.59 32.56
N MET A 521 10.14 4.68 31.95
CA MET A 521 8.74 4.45 32.34
C MET A 521 8.63 3.90 33.77
N ASP A 522 9.48 2.96 34.15
CA ASP A 522 9.50 2.37 35.48
C ASP A 522 9.87 3.41 36.55
N HIS A 523 10.84 4.30 36.26
CA HIS A 523 11.18 5.41 37.14
C HIS A 523 10.00 6.37 37.33
N VAL A 524 9.37 6.82 36.24
CA VAL A 524 8.22 7.74 36.30
C VAL A 524 7.00 7.09 36.94
N GLY A 525 6.78 5.78 36.70
CA GLY A 525 5.64 5.01 37.22
C GLY A 525 5.68 4.76 38.73
N ARG A 526 6.84 4.90 39.37
CA ARG A 526 6.97 4.84 40.84
C ARG A 526 6.68 6.17 41.53
N HIS A 527 6.79 7.29 40.81
CA HIS A 527 6.42 8.60 41.35
C HIS A 527 4.90 8.72 41.45
N ARG A 528 4.37 9.00 42.65
CA ARG A 528 2.92 9.10 42.93
C ARG A 528 2.27 10.39 42.42
N ASN A 529 2.61 10.79 41.19
CA ASN A 529 2.00 11.89 40.46
C ASN A 529 0.88 11.32 39.56
N GLY A 530 -0.36 11.28 40.05
CA GLY A 530 -1.45 10.44 39.51
C GLY A 530 -1.57 10.32 37.98
N ASN A 531 -1.53 11.42 37.21
CA ASN A 531 -1.61 11.36 35.74
C ASN A 531 -0.33 10.80 35.08
N MET A 532 0.84 11.20 35.59
CA MET A 532 2.15 10.77 35.05
C MET A 532 2.39 9.30 35.35
N GLN A 533 2.01 8.87 36.55
CA GLN A 533 2.00 7.49 36.96
C GLN A 533 1.12 6.65 36.00
N SER A 534 -0.09 7.14 35.71
CA SER A 534 -1.04 6.47 34.80
C SER A 534 -0.44 6.27 33.40
N VAL A 535 0.19 7.32 32.84
CA VAL A 535 0.81 7.28 31.50
C VAL A 535 2.00 6.35 31.47
N ALA A 536 2.88 6.42 32.47
CA ALA A 536 4.09 5.62 32.52
C ALA A 536 3.78 4.12 32.66
N LEU A 537 2.85 3.77 33.56
CA LEU A 537 2.40 2.38 33.73
C LEU A 537 1.65 1.86 32.49
N PHE A 538 0.85 2.70 31.82
CA PHE A 538 0.27 2.35 30.53
C PHE A 538 1.34 2.15 29.45
N GLY A 539 2.36 3.01 29.43
CA GLY A 539 3.53 2.90 28.55
C GLY A 539 4.28 1.59 28.74
N LEU A 540 4.51 1.14 29.99
CA LEU A 540 5.06 -0.19 30.28
C LEU A 540 4.21 -1.31 29.66
N GLY A 541 2.89 -1.16 29.71
CA GLY A 541 1.94 -2.07 29.07
C GLY A 541 2.10 -2.14 27.55
N LEU A 542 2.29 -1.00 26.87
CA LEU A 542 2.57 -0.94 25.43
C LEU A 542 3.92 -1.57 25.06
N LEU A 543 4.97 -1.26 25.83
CA LEU A 543 6.32 -1.80 25.59
C LEU A 543 6.36 -3.32 25.75
N SER A 544 5.58 -3.83 26.70
CA SER A 544 5.48 -5.26 27.02
C SER A 544 4.23 -5.92 26.41
N GLN A 545 3.65 -5.33 25.37
CA GLN A 545 2.42 -5.82 24.77
C GLN A 545 2.59 -7.27 24.27
N GLY A 546 1.72 -8.17 24.73
CA GLY A 546 1.71 -9.58 24.34
C GLY A 546 2.92 -10.39 24.81
N THR A 547 3.81 -9.85 25.65
CA THR A 547 5.01 -10.57 26.10
C THR A 547 4.74 -11.50 27.29
N GLY A 548 3.71 -11.19 28.10
CA GLY A 548 3.40 -11.94 29.32
C GLY A 548 4.49 -11.85 30.39
N GLU A 549 5.32 -10.80 30.40
CA GLU A 549 6.42 -10.69 31.34
C GLU A 549 5.92 -10.58 32.80
N ARG A 550 6.31 -11.57 33.60
CA ARG A 550 5.99 -11.69 35.03
C ARG A 550 6.19 -10.40 35.84
N ASN A 551 7.37 -9.78 35.75
CA ASN A 551 7.72 -8.63 36.60
C ASN A 551 6.84 -7.41 36.32
N THR A 552 6.61 -7.10 35.05
CA THR A 552 5.72 -6.01 34.64
C THR A 552 4.28 -6.29 35.09
N VAL A 553 3.78 -7.52 34.93
CA VAL A 553 2.43 -7.89 35.39
C VAL A 553 2.30 -7.75 36.91
N HIS A 554 3.28 -8.27 37.67
CA HIS A 554 3.29 -8.16 39.13
C HIS A 554 3.32 -6.70 39.59
N LEU A 555 4.15 -5.86 38.97
CA LEU A 555 4.22 -4.42 39.26
C LEU A 555 2.86 -3.74 39.04
N LEU A 556 2.26 -3.93 37.87
CA LEU A 556 0.98 -3.30 37.50
C LEU A 556 -0.16 -3.74 38.44
N LEU A 557 -0.24 -5.03 38.79
CA LEU A 557 -1.24 -5.54 39.72
C LEU A 557 -1.03 -4.98 41.14
N THR A 558 0.22 -4.88 41.57
CA THR A 558 0.56 -4.33 42.89
C THR A 558 0.16 -2.85 42.96
N GLU A 559 0.44 -2.07 41.92
CA GLU A 559 0.01 -0.67 41.85
C GLU A 559 -1.54 -0.52 41.86
N LEU A 560 -2.27 -1.39 41.17
CA LEU A 560 -3.75 -1.42 41.22
C LEU A 560 -4.27 -1.68 42.64
N GLU A 561 -3.65 -2.60 43.38
CA GLU A 561 -4.07 -2.99 44.73
C GLU A 561 -3.64 -1.99 45.82
N LEU A 562 -2.48 -1.38 45.68
CA LEU A 562 -2.01 -0.34 46.61
C LEU A 562 -2.98 0.85 46.63
N VAL A 563 -3.46 1.26 45.45
CA VAL A 563 -4.41 2.37 45.32
C VAL A 563 -5.82 1.98 45.79
N ARG A 564 -6.20 0.70 45.69
CA ARG A 564 -7.47 0.18 46.24
C ARG A 564 -7.63 0.49 47.74
N SER A 565 -6.53 0.57 48.49
CA SER A 565 -6.52 0.83 49.93
C SER A 565 -6.78 2.30 50.29
N SER A 566 -6.65 3.24 49.35
CA SER A 566 -6.97 4.67 49.53
C SER A 566 -7.44 5.31 48.22
N PRO A 567 -8.68 5.03 47.76
CA PRO A 567 -9.16 5.40 46.43
C PRO A 567 -9.43 6.90 46.26
N ASN A 568 -9.55 7.67 47.36
CA ASN A 568 -9.89 9.09 47.30
C ASN A 568 -8.77 10.00 46.77
N ASN A 569 -7.52 9.51 46.71
CA ASN A 569 -6.35 10.30 46.31
C ASN A 569 -5.92 10.12 44.85
N GLN A 570 -6.49 9.17 44.09
CA GLN A 570 -6.06 8.87 42.73
C GLN A 570 -7.16 9.10 41.67
N PRO A 571 -6.81 9.60 40.48
CA PRO A 571 -7.79 9.86 39.44
C PRO A 571 -8.35 8.55 38.88
N LYS A 572 -9.64 8.51 38.53
CA LYS A 572 -10.27 7.32 37.93
C LYS A 572 -9.59 6.85 36.64
N SER A 573 -8.88 7.75 35.94
CA SER A 573 -8.04 7.42 34.78
C SER A 573 -6.91 6.45 35.11
N PHE A 574 -6.37 6.49 36.33
CA PHE A 574 -5.30 5.61 36.76
C PHE A 574 -5.69 4.15 36.64
N PHE A 575 -6.80 3.78 37.26
CA PHE A 575 -7.28 2.40 37.22
C PHE A 575 -7.64 1.93 35.81
N LEU A 576 -8.15 2.84 34.98
CA LEU A 576 -8.42 2.55 33.57
C LEU A 576 -7.11 2.25 32.82
N SER A 577 -6.15 3.17 32.89
CA SER A 577 -4.84 3.05 32.24
C SER A 577 -4.08 1.81 32.71
N VAL A 578 -3.94 1.60 34.02
CA VAL A 578 -3.19 0.45 34.55
C VAL A 578 -3.92 -0.88 34.28
N GLY A 579 -5.25 -0.91 34.36
CA GLY A 579 -6.02 -2.09 33.99
C GLY A 579 -5.85 -2.46 32.50
N LEU A 580 -5.92 -1.47 31.61
CA LEU A 580 -5.62 -1.68 30.19
C LEU A 580 -4.18 -2.12 29.97
N ALA A 581 -3.22 -1.56 30.71
CA ALA A 581 -1.82 -1.98 30.66
C ALA A 581 -1.67 -3.47 30.98
N VAL A 582 -2.30 -3.96 32.06
CA VAL A 582 -2.32 -5.40 32.39
C VAL A 582 -2.90 -6.21 31.23
N GLY A 583 -4.03 -5.78 30.67
CA GLY A 583 -4.65 -6.43 29.52
C GLY A 583 -3.78 -6.43 28.25
N LEU A 584 -2.97 -5.40 28.03
CA LEU A 584 -2.03 -5.31 26.91
C LEU A 584 -0.85 -6.28 27.09
N VAL A 585 -0.29 -6.39 28.29
CA VAL A 585 0.83 -7.32 28.57
C VAL A 585 0.38 -8.78 28.43
N LEU A 586 -0.82 -9.09 28.90
CA LEU A 586 -1.41 -10.43 28.90
C LEU A 586 -2.31 -10.70 27.68
N LEU A 587 -2.26 -9.86 26.66
CA LEU A 587 -3.18 -9.90 25.52
C LEU A 587 -3.25 -11.29 24.87
N GLY A 588 -4.41 -11.94 24.93
CA GLY A 588 -4.65 -13.27 24.37
C GLY A 588 -3.91 -14.42 25.07
N ARG A 589 -3.38 -14.22 26.29
CA ARG A 589 -2.62 -15.22 27.06
C ARG A 589 -3.42 -15.88 28.19
N GLY A 590 -4.74 -15.72 28.22
CA GLY A 590 -5.62 -16.24 29.28
C GLY A 590 -5.44 -17.73 29.59
N ASP A 591 -5.29 -18.57 28.57
CA ASP A 591 -5.12 -20.02 28.74
C ASP A 591 -3.76 -20.41 29.33
N GLN A 592 -2.76 -19.52 29.24
CA GLN A 592 -1.41 -19.73 29.76
C GLN A 592 -1.29 -19.32 31.23
N LEU A 593 -2.32 -18.71 31.83
CA LEU A 593 -2.25 -18.23 33.21
C LEU A 593 -2.20 -19.37 34.22
N ASP A 594 -2.84 -20.50 33.92
CA ASP A 594 -2.86 -21.69 34.79
C ASP A 594 -1.60 -22.55 34.64
N ILE A 595 -0.79 -22.28 33.60
CA ILE A 595 0.33 -23.12 33.17
C ILE A 595 1.62 -22.28 33.14
N GLY A 596 2.44 -22.36 34.18
CA GLY A 596 3.79 -21.76 34.21
C GLY A 596 4.01 -20.70 35.30
N GLU A 597 4.92 -19.76 35.03
CA GLU A 597 5.45 -18.77 35.99
C GLU A 597 4.48 -17.65 36.39
N LEU A 598 3.28 -17.60 35.80
CA LEU A 598 2.26 -16.58 36.09
C LEU A 598 1.17 -17.08 37.05
N ARG A 599 1.13 -18.38 37.34
CA ARG A 599 0.08 -19.02 38.13
C ARG A 599 0.03 -18.51 39.58
N ASP A 600 1.20 -18.31 40.16
CA ASP A 600 1.39 -17.82 41.54
C ASP A 600 0.94 -16.36 41.74
N LEU A 601 0.77 -15.58 40.67
CA LEU A 601 0.28 -14.20 40.76
C LEU A 601 -1.22 -14.11 40.99
N GLU A 602 -1.96 -15.21 40.81
CA GLU A 602 -3.42 -15.27 40.92
C GLU A 602 -4.12 -14.10 40.18
N ILE A 603 -3.70 -13.83 38.95
CA ILE A 603 -4.08 -12.60 38.21
C ILE A 603 -5.60 -12.41 38.16
N VAL A 604 -6.35 -13.48 37.92
CA VAL A 604 -7.82 -13.45 37.85
C VAL A 604 -8.45 -13.06 39.19
N THR A 605 -7.95 -13.58 40.32
CA THR A 605 -8.51 -13.29 41.65
C THR A 605 -8.20 -11.85 42.07
N ARG A 606 -6.99 -11.37 41.77
CA ARG A 606 -6.57 -9.98 42.02
C ARG A 606 -7.40 -8.98 41.21
N LEU A 607 -7.62 -9.27 39.92
CA LEU A 607 -8.46 -8.43 39.05
C LEU A 607 -9.93 -8.45 39.48
N ASP A 608 -10.47 -9.60 39.88
CA ASP A 608 -11.84 -9.69 40.43
C ASP A 608 -11.99 -8.90 41.73
N GLY A 609 -11.01 -9.02 42.63
CA GLY A 609 -10.95 -8.22 43.86
C GLY A 609 -10.91 -6.71 43.59
N CYS A 610 -10.25 -6.28 42.50
CA CYS A 610 -10.24 -4.89 42.04
C CYS A 610 -11.57 -4.48 41.38
N MET A 611 -12.19 -5.35 40.58
CA MET A 611 -13.48 -5.09 39.94
C MET A 611 -14.61 -4.92 40.96
N ARG A 612 -14.58 -5.69 42.05
CA ARG A 612 -15.62 -5.67 43.11
C ARG A 612 -15.39 -4.60 44.18
N GLY A 613 -14.20 -3.99 44.23
CA GLY A 613 -13.88 -2.92 45.18
C GLY A 613 -13.44 -3.39 46.59
N GLY A 614 -13.07 -4.67 46.76
CA GLY A 614 -12.60 -5.25 48.04
C GLY A 614 -13.68 -5.88 48.93
N GLN A 615 -13.29 -6.40 50.11
CA GLN A 615 -14.16 -7.09 51.08
C GLN A 615 -15.09 -6.14 51.89
N ALA A 616 -14.94 -4.83 51.75
CA ALA A 616 -15.77 -3.87 52.47
C ALA A 616 -17.08 -3.57 51.71
N VAL A 617 -18.16 -4.18 52.21
CA VAL A 617 -19.57 -3.76 52.06
C VAL A 617 -20.18 -3.97 50.66
N THR A 618 -20.73 -5.16 50.45
CA THR A 618 -21.55 -5.54 49.30
C THR A 618 -22.98 -4.95 49.29
N THR A 619 -23.28 -3.95 50.13
CA THR A 619 -24.66 -3.45 50.32
C THR A 619 -24.85 -1.95 50.18
N SER A 620 -23.81 -1.13 49.94
CA SER A 620 -23.95 0.33 49.78
C SER A 620 -23.81 0.80 48.32
N VAL A 621 -24.65 1.75 47.92
CA VAL A 621 -24.61 2.39 46.58
C VAL A 621 -23.26 3.08 46.32
N GLU A 622 -22.59 3.52 47.39
CA GLU A 622 -21.24 4.10 47.33
C GLU A 622 -20.15 3.10 46.96
N ALA A 623 -20.29 1.81 47.26
CA ALA A 623 -19.31 0.79 46.88
C ALA A 623 -19.36 0.47 45.37
N LEU A 624 -20.57 0.48 44.77
CA LEU A 624 -20.75 0.21 43.33
C LEU A 624 -20.22 1.34 42.43
N THR A 625 -20.22 2.59 42.94
CA THR A 625 -19.58 3.74 42.24
C THR A 625 -18.05 3.73 42.30
N LYS A 626 -17.47 2.86 43.15
CA LYS A 626 -16.02 2.60 43.25
C LYS A 626 -15.56 1.40 42.40
N MET A 627 -16.46 0.73 41.67
CA MET A 627 -16.06 -0.34 40.74
C MET A 627 -15.19 0.23 39.61
N MET A 628 -14.06 -0.43 39.33
CA MET A 628 -13.05 0.08 38.43
C MET A 628 -13.19 -0.45 36.99
N PRO A 629 -13.28 0.41 35.96
CA PRO A 629 -13.47 0.00 34.57
C PRO A 629 -12.26 -0.74 33.96
N GLY A 630 -11.03 -0.36 34.33
CA GLY A 630 -9.81 -0.94 33.75
C GLY A 630 -9.67 -2.44 33.96
N PRO A 631 -9.78 -2.97 35.19
CA PRO A 631 -9.72 -4.41 35.44
C PRO A 631 -10.76 -5.24 34.66
N THR A 632 -11.92 -4.66 34.36
CA THR A 632 -12.96 -5.33 33.54
C THR A 632 -12.47 -5.57 32.12
N LEU A 633 -11.90 -4.54 31.49
CA LEU A 633 -11.33 -4.64 30.14
C LEU A 633 -10.04 -5.45 30.13
N ALA A 634 -9.26 -5.42 31.22
CA ALA A 634 -8.07 -6.24 31.40
C ALA A 634 -8.39 -7.73 31.23
N LEU A 635 -9.46 -8.22 31.88
CA LEU A 635 -9.91 -9.60 31.73
C LEU A 635 -10.35 -9.90 30.30
N GLY A 636 -11.12 -9.00 29.67
CA GLY A 636 -11.55 -9.17 28.29
C GLY A 636 -10.39 -9.27 27.29
N LEU A 637 -9.34 -8.46 27.46
CA LEU A 637 -8.13 -8.49 26.64
C LEU A 637 -7.22 -9.69 26.95
N THR A 638 -7.13 -10.08 28.22
CA THR A 638 -6.32 -11.23 28.64
C THR A 638 -6.87 -12.53 28.07
N PHE A 639 -8.18 -12.73 28.15
CA PHE A 639 -8.89 -13.90 27.64
C PHE A 639 -9.46 -13.71 26.22
N PHE A 640 -8.90 -12.77 25.45
CA PHE A 640 -9.35 -12.47 24.09
C PHE A 640 -9.41 -13.72 23.21
N GLY A 641 -10.57 -14.00 22.63
CA GLY A 641 -10.79 -15.14 21.71
C GLY A 641 -10.71 -16.53 22.35
N THR A 642 -10.58 -16.65 23.67
CA THR A 642 -10.47 -17.96 24.35
C THR A 642 -11.81 -18.70 24.49
N GLY A 643 -12.94 -17.98 24.44
CA GLY A 643 -14.26 -18.57 24.66
C GLY A 643 -14.51 -19.06 26.09
N ASN A 644 -13.71 -18.63 27.07
CA ASN A 644 -13.75 -19.15 28.43
C ASN A 644 -15.00 -18.68 29.22
N TRP A 645 -15.96 -19.60 29.39
CA TRP A 645 -17.23 -19.34 30.09
C TRP A 645 -17.09 -19.07 31.58
N THR A 646 -16.03 -19.53 32.25
CA THR A 646 -15.85 -19.33 33.71
C THR A 646 -15.54 -17.86 34.01
N ILE A 647 -14.64 -17.27 33.24
CA ILE A 647 -14.29 -15.85 33.31
C ILE A 647 -15.48 -14.99 32.87
N THR A 648 -16.19 -15.39 31.81
CA THR A 648 -17.43 -14.72 31.39
C THR A 648 -18.47 -14.71 32.50
N ALA A 649 -18.59 -15.77 33.29
CA ALA A 649 -19.51 -15.82 34.43
C ALA A 649 -19.17 -14.78 35.51
N MET A 650 -17.90 -14.40 35.68
CA MET A 650 -17.47 -13.32 36.59
C MET A 650 -17.86 -11.93 36.07
N LEU A 651 -17.92 -11.77 34.74
CA LEU A 651 -18.30 -10.53 34.08
C LEU A 651 -19.82 -10.33 33.96
N LYS A 652 -20.62 -11.40 34.14
CA LYS A 652 -22.08 -11.34 34.09
C LYS A 652 -22.63 -10.28 35.04
N LEU A 653 -23.68 -9.60 34.59
CA LEU A 653 -24.42 -8.66 35.43
C LEU A 653 -25.17 -9.45 36.53
N PRO A 654 -25.23 -8.97 37.78
CA PRO A 654 -25.97 -9.63 38.86
C PRO A 654 -27.45 -9.84 38.48
N ARG A 655 -28.15 -10.87 38.95
CA ARG A 655 -29.59 -11.01 38.66
C ARG A 655 -30.42 -10.06 39.53
N SER A 656 -31.36 -9.34 38.88
CA SER A 656 -32.49 -8.54 39.40
C SER A 656 -32.35 -7.91 40.80
N GLY A 657 -32.23 -6.58 40.85
CA GLY A 657 -32.22 -5.74 42.06
C GLY A 657 -30.94 -4.92 42.24
N LEU A 658 -29.77 -5.50 41.92
CA LEU A 658 -28.47 -4.85 42.02
C LEU A 658 -27.93 -4.27 40.69
N ILE A 659 -28.42 -4.78 39.53
CA ILE A 659 -28.11 -4.21 38.19
C ILE A 659 -28.42 -2.72 38.16
N ILE A 660 -29.54 -2.37 38.80
CA ILE A 660 -30.09 -1.04 38.98
C ILE A 660 -29.02 -0.04 39.41
N ASN A 661 -27.99 -0.42 40.16
CA ASN A 661 -26.97 0.53 40.64
C ASN A 661 -25.70 0.63 39.79
N PHE A 662 -25.58 -0.10 38.68
CA PHE A 662 -24.41 -0.01 37.80
C PHE A 662 -24.53 1.22 36.88
N PRO A 663 -23.48 2.05 36.78
CA PRO A 663 -23.48 3.13 35.81
C PRO A 663 -23.32 2.57 34.39
N HIS A 664 -24.01 3.18 33.42
CA HIS A 664 -24.14 2.68 32.04
C HIS A 664 -22.81 2.37 31.34
N HIS A 665 -21.79 3.19 31.55
CA HIS A 665 -20.46 2.99 30.97
C HIS A 665 -19.78 1.69 31.45
N LEU A 666 -19.97 1.28 32.71
CA LEU A 666 -19.45 0.01 33.21
C LEU A 666 -20.20 -1.19 32.63
N ILE A 667 -21.51 -1.04 32.39
CA ILE A 667 -22.31 -2.07 31.70
C ILE A 667 -21.77 -2.27 30.28
N ILE A 668 -21.57 -1.18 29.53
CA ILE A 668 -21.01 -1.24 28.16
C ILE A 668 -19.65 -1.95 28.18
N MET A 669 -18.74 -1.56 29.08
CA MET A 669 -17.41 -2.18 29.16
C MET A 669 -17.45 -3.67 29.56
N ARG A 670 -18.35 -4.08 30.46
CA ARG A 670 -18.55 -5.49 30.81
C ARG A 670 -19.05 -6.31 29.62
N ILE A 671 -20.04 -5.79 28.90
CA ILE A 671 -20.57 -6.45 27.71
C ILE A 671 -19.49 -6.55 26.63
N VAL A 672 -18.75 -5.47 26.37
CA VAL A 672 -17.61 -5.50 25.44
C VAL A 672 -16.57 -6.54 25.87
N ALA A 673 -16.18 -6.57 27.14
CA ALA A 673 -15.23 -7.57 27.66
C ALA A 673 -15.71 -9.02 27.46
N GLN A 674 -17.00 -9.30 27.70
CA GLN A 674 -17.57 -10.63 27.44
C GLN A 674 -17.50 -11.01 25.95
N HIS A 675 -17.76 -10.06 25.05
CA HIS A 675 -17.68 -10.32 23.60
C HIS A 675 -16.24 -10.45 23.13
N LEU A 676 -15.27 -9.74 23.73
CA LEU A 676 -13.85 -9.94 23.45
C LEU A 676 -13.40 -11.37 23.79
N ILE A 677 -13.92 -11.96 24.87
CA ILE A 677 -13.66 -13.37 25.22
C ILE A 677 -14.30 -14.31 24.20
N HIS A 678 -15.56 -14.07 23.82
CA HIS A 678 -16.29 -14.88 22.84
C HIS A 678 -16.23 -14.28 21.43
N TRP A 679 -15.03 -13.91 20.97
CA TRP A 679 -14.78 -13.15 19.73
C TRP A 679 -15.42 -13.77 18.47
N ASP A 680 -15.33 -15.10 18.34
CA ASP A 680 -15.83 -15.81 17.16
C ASP A 680 -17.35 -15.96 17.15
N ALA A 681 -18.01 -15.81 18.30
CA ALA A 681 -19.46 -15.94 18.42
C ALA A 681 -20.22 -14.67 18.03
N ILE A 682 -19.53 -13.55 17.82
CA ILE A 682 -20.16 -12.24 17.55
C ILE A 682 -20.81 -12.25 16.16
N THR A 683 -22.14 -12.08 16.13
CA THR A 683 -22.90 -12.03 14.87
C THR A 683 -23.89 -10.86 14.82
N PRO A 684 -24.23 -10.34 13.61
CA PRO A 684 -25.28 -9.32 13.48
C PRO A 684 -26.65 -9.77 14.03
N ALA A 685 -26.93 -11.08 14.04
CA ALA A 685 -28.17 -11.64 14.56
C ALA A 685 -28.34 -11.40 16.06
N GLN A 686 -27.28 -11.55 16.86
CA GLN A 686 -27.31 -11.30 18.31
C GLN A 686 -27.67 -9.84 18.62
N CYS A 687 -27.15 -8.87 17.85
CA CYS A 687 -27.52 -7.46 18.03
C CYS A 687 -29.00 -7.20 17.73
N ARG A 688 -29.58 -7.88 16.74
CA ARG A 688 -31.01 -7.77 16.43
C ARG A 688 -31.89 -8.37 17.51
N GLU A 689 -31.50 -9.53 18.04
CA GLU A 689 -32.18 -10.17 19.17
C GLU A 689 -32.20 -9.25 20.40
N GLN A 690 -31.05 -8.66 20.75
CA GLN A 690 -30.96 -7.68 21.84
C GLN A 690 -31.80 -6.43 21.59
N GLN A 691 -31.90 -5.97 20.34
CA GLN A 691 -32.79 -4.86 19.98
C GLN A 691 -34.27 -5.25 20.16
N ASP A 692 -34.64 -6.48 19.79
CA ASP A 692 -36.00 -6.99 19.94
C ASP A 692 -36.42 -7.16 21.40
N GLU A 693 -35.49 -7.53 22.29
CA GLU A 693 -35.71 -7.51 23.75
C GLU A 693 -36.08 -6.11 24.24
N VAL A 694 -35.31 -5.08 23.86
CA VAL A 694 -35.60 -3.68 24.20
C VAL A 694 -36.94 -3.23 23.64
N ASN A 695 -37.24 -3.58 22.39
CA ASN A 695 -38.54 -3.29 21.77
C ASN A 695 -39.70 -3.96 22.54
N THR A 696 -39.47 -5.16 23.06
CA THR A 696 -40.46 -5.88 23.86
C THR A 696 -40.71 -5.15 25.18
N ILE A 697 -39.66 -4.69 25.86
CA ILE A 697 -39.77 -3.85 27.06
C ILE A 697 -40.60 -2.60 26.75
N ALA A 698 -40.31 -1.89 25.65
CA ALA A 698 -41.06 -0.72 25.23
C ALA A 698 -42.56 -1.00 25.05
N ARG A 699 -42.91 -2.13 24.43
CA ARG A 699 -44.31 -2.57 24.26
C ARG A 699 -44.97 -2.98 25.58
N MET A 700 -44.22 -3.52 26.54
CA MET A 700 -44.74 -3.83 27.88
C MET A 700 -45.07 -2.55 28.65
N LEU A 701 -44.15 -1.57 28.65
CA LEU A 701 -44.36 -0.27 29.29
C LEU A 701 -45.61 0.45 28.75
N ASP A 702 -45.86 0.33 27.44
CA ASP A 702 -47.05 0.91 26.80
C ASP A 702 -48.35 0.22 27.22
N ARG A 703 -48.35 -1.12 27.19
CA ARG A 703 -49.54 -1.95 27.50
C ARG A 703 -49.96 -1.87 28.95
N TYR A 704 -49.01 -2.00 29.87
CA TYR A 704 -49.32 -2.14 31.28
C TYR A 704 -49.49 -0.82 32.02
N ARG A 705 -49.22 0.33 31.36
CA ARG A 705 -49.27 1.67 31.98
C ARG A 705 -48.69 1.61 33.40
N LEU A 706 -47.51 1.04 33.56
CA LEU A 706 -46.89 0.73 34.86
C LEU A 706 -46.59 2.04 35.60
N PHE A 707 -47.62 2.60 36.24
CA PHE A 707 -47.55 3.81 37.06
C PHE A 707 -47.26 3.48 38.54
N ASP A 708 -47.41 2.22 38.95
CA ASP A 708 -47.30 1.79 40.37
C ASP A 708 -46.05 0.96 40.72
N ILE A 709 -45.17 0.64 39.75
CA ILE A 709 -43.90 -0.04 40.04
C ILE A 709 -42.82 1.01 40.21
N HIS A 710 -42.15 1.05 41.38
CA HIS A 710 -41.00 1.88 41.74
C HIS A 710 -40.33 2.54 40.52
N GLU A 711 -40.70 3.79 40.21
CA GLU A 711 -40.28 4.53 39.01
C GLU A 711 -38.76 4.53 38.81
N THR A 712 -38.03 4.58 39.92
CA THR A 712 -36.56 4.53 39.97
C THR A 712 -35.98 3.19 39.54
N THR A 713 -36.60 2.07 39.92
CA THR A 713 -36.20 0.71 39.51
C THR A 713 -36.41 0.53 38.01
N CYS A 714 -37.60 0.88 37.52
CA CYS A 714 -37.94 0.76 36.10
C CYS A 714 -37.02 1.61 35.21
N ARG A 715 -36.67 2.82 35.65
CA ARG A 715 -35.73 3.70 34.94
C ARG A 715 -34.36 3.08 34.76
N ARG A 716 -33.78 2.55 35.83
CA ARG A 716 -32.43 1.99 35.77
C ARG A 716 -32.39 0.67 35.02
N ASP A 717 -33.46 -0.12 35.06
CA ASP A 717 -33.60 -1.31 34.21
C ASP A 717 -33.67 -0.93 32.72
N CYS A 718 -34.42 0.12 32.36
CA CYS A 718 -34.47 0.63 30.99
C CYS A 718 -33.09 1.12 30.53
N GLU A 719 -32.40 1.91 31.35
CA GLU A 719 -31.05 2.40 31.06
C GLU A 719 -30.02 1.27 30.93
N ALA A 720 -30.10 0.24 31.77
CA ALA A 720 -29.23 -0.93 31.70
C ALA A 720 -29.44 -1.70 30.39
N ASN A 721 -30.68 -1.95 29.97
CA ASN A 721 -30.96 -2.64 28.71
C ASN A 721 -30.47 -1.85 27.48
N LEU A 722 -30.60 -0.52 27.48
CA LEU A 722 -30.01 0.32 26.43
C LEU A 722 -28.48 0.29 26.44
N ALA A 723 -27.86 0.22 27.61
CA ALA A 723 -26.41 0.08 27.74
C ALA A 723 -25.92 -1.30 27.28
N ILE A 724 -26.70 -2.38 27.48
CA ILE A 724 -26.41 -3.71 26.96
C ILE A 724 -26.48 -3.71 25.42
N LEU A 725 -27.55 -3.14 24.85
CA LEU A 725 -27.68 -2.98 23.40
C LEU A 725 -26.52 -2.15 22.81
N CYS A 726 -26.09 -1.09 23.51
CA CYS A 726 -24.94 -0.30 23.12
C CYS A 726 -23.63 -1.13 23.17
N GLY A 727 -23.40 -1.88 24.25
CA GLY A 727 -22.21 -2.73 24.40
C GLY A 727 -22.11 -3.81 23.32
N THR A 728 -23.23 -4.46 22.99
CA THR A 728 -23.29 -5.42 21.88
C THR A 728 -23.05 -4.75 20.53
N SER A 729 -23.59 -3.55 20.31
CA SER A 729 -23.31 -2.75 19.11
C SER A 729 -21.83 -2.40 18.97
N VAL A 730 -21.16 -2.01 20.05
CA VAL A 730 -19.71 -1.74 20.06
C VAL A 730 -18.91 -3.01 19.75
N ALA A 731 -19.27 -4.15 20.35
CA ALA A 731 -18.64 -5.43 20.06
C ALA A 731 -18.78 -5.83 18.58
N LEU A 732 -19.96 -5.65 17.99
CA LEU A 732 -20.19 -5.87 16.57
C LEU A 732 -19.32 -4.94 15.70
N GLY A 733 -19.21 -3.66 16.09
CA GLY A 733 -18.33 -2.69 15.43
C GLY A 733 -16.86 -3.08 15.47
N LEU A 734 -16.38 -3.62 16.60
CA LEU A 734 -15.01 -4.14 16.75
C LEU A 734 -14.78 -5.38 15.88
N ARG A 735 -15.72 -6.34 15.88
CA ARG A 735 -15.60 -7.60 15.13
C ARG A 735 -15.50 -7.41 13.62
N PHE A 736 -16.21 -6.40 13.11
CA PHE A 736 -16.30 -6.08 11.69
C PHE A 736 -15.53 -4.81 11.31
N ALA A 737 -14.62 -4.32 12.18
CA ALA A 737 -13.84 -3.12 11.93
C ALA A 737 -13.08 -3.21 10.59
N GLY A 738 -13.23 -2.19 9.75
CA GLY A 738 -12.57 -2.10 8.44
C GLY A 738 -12.94 -3.20 7.44
N THR A 739 -14.05 -3.91 7.62
CA THR A 739 -14.52 -4.96 6.68
C THR A 739 -15.49 -4.43 5.64
N ALA A 740 -16.15 -3.29 5.92
CA ALA A 740 -17.25 -2.75 5.14
C ALA A 740 -18.38 -3.76 4.89
N ASP A 741 -18.60 -4.70 5.82
CA ASP A 741 -19.68 -5.69 5.71
C ASP A 741 -21.06 -5.00 5.72
N PRO A 742 -21.90 -5.23 4.70
CA PRO A 742 -23.17 -4.53 4.57
C PRO A 742 -24.16 -4.93 5.67
N VAL A 743 -24.18 -6.20 6.07
CA VAL A 743 -25.15 -6.74 7.04
C VAL A 743 -24.88 -6.17 8.44
N ALA A 744 -23.61 -6.15 8.86
CA ALA A 744 -23.20 -5.54 10.11
C ALA A 744 -23.49 -4.02 10.12
N ALA A 745 -23.16 -3.32 9.04
CA ALA A 745 -23.37 -1.88 8.93
C ALA A 745 -24.86 -1.50 8.92
N ASP A 746 -25.72 -2.25 8.23
CA ASP A 746 -27.18 -2.01 8.22
C ASP A 746 -27.79 -2.25 9.61
N THR A 747 -27.36 -3.31 10.30
CA THR A 747 -27.83 -3.62 11.66
C THR A 747 -27.47 -2.49 12.64
N LEU A 748 -26.22 -2.01 12.60
CA LEU A 748 -25.80 -0.87 13.43
C LEU A 748 -26.52 0.43 13.04
N HIS A 749 -26.78 0.64 11.75
CA HIS A 749 -27.55 1.79 11.28
C HIS A 749 -29.00 1.75 11.79
N ASP A 750 -29.62 0.58 11.83
CA ASP A 750 -30.99 0.39 12.35
C ASP A 750 -31.08 0.66 13.85
N ILE A 751 -30.10 0.19 14.62
CA ILE A 751 -30.00 0.49 16.06
C ILE A 751 -29.75 2.00 16.27
N LEU A 752 -28.91 2.63 15.45
CA LEU A 752 -28.71 4.07 15.49
C LEU A 752 -29.99 4.86 15.17
N ARG A 753 -30.78 4.39 14.19
CA ARG A 753 -32.11 4.96 13.89
C ARG A 753 -33.06 4.77 15.07
N PHE A 754 -33.02 3.63 15.74
CA PHE A 754 -33.80 3.38 16.96
C PHE A 754 -33.45 4.38 18.07
N PHE A 755 -32.17 4.57 18.40
CA PHE A 755 -31.75 5.58 19.40
C PHE A 755 -32.16 7.00 18.99
N THR A 756 -32.08 7.32 17.70
CA THR A 756 -32.50 8.63 17.17
C THR A 756 -34.02 8.85 17.34
N LYS A 757 -34.83 7.82 17.06
CA LYS A 757 -36.28 7.85 17.28
C LYS A 757 -36.60 8.02 18.77
N LEU A 758 -35.92 7.27 19.64
CA LEU A 758 -36.11 7.35 21.09
C LEU A 758 -35.78 8.74 21.62
N ARG A 759 -34.67 9.34 21.15
CA ARG A 759 -34.24 10.70 21.53
C ARG A 759 -35.22 11.79 21.12
N ASN A 760 -35.90 11.61 19.99
CA ASN A 760 -36.84 12.59 19.44
C ASN A 760 -38.31 12.33 19.83
N SER A 761 -38.61 11.23 20.51
CA SER A 761 -39.96 10.90 20.92
C SER A 761 -40.44 11.82 22.06
N PRO A 762 -41.71 12.27 22.04
CA PRO A 762 -42.28 13.06 23.13
C PRO A 762 -42.32 12.22 24.42
N ARG A 763 -41.84 12.81 25.52
CA ARG A 763 -41.77 12.16 26.84
C ARG A 763 -43.06 12.33 27.66
N THR A 764 -43.88 13.32 27.32
CA THR A 764 -45.12 13.70 28.01
C THR A 764 -46.20 14.05 26.97
N GLY A 765 -47.48 13.81 27.29
CA GLY A 765 -48.64 14.09 26.43
C GLY A 765 -49.62 12.92 26.25
N PRO A 766 -50.84 13.15 25.72
CA PRO A 766 -51.78 12.09 25.36
C PRO A 766 -51.36 11.39 24.05
N GLY A 767 -51.45 10.06 23.98
CA GLY A 767 -51.13 9.28 22.77
C GLY A 767 -49.65 8.90 22.58
N ILE A 768 -48.84 8.93 23.65
CA ILE A 768 -47.44 8.47 23.61
C ILE A 768 -47.41 6.97 23.28
N GLY A 769 -46.86 6.61 22.12
CA GLY A 769 -46.63 5.20 21.78
C GLY A 769 -45.43 4.59 22.54
N ALA A 770 -45.25 3.27 22.42
CA ALA A 770 -44.20 2.49 23.08
C ALA A 770 -42.80 3.14 23.18
N HIS A 771 -42.30 3.78 22.12
CA HIS A 771 -40.99 4.44 22.15
C HIS A 771 -40.97 5.67 23.07
N GLY A 772 -42.01 6.50 23.06
CA GLY A 772 -42.06 7.66 23.96
C GLY A 772 -42.24 7.25 25.42
N ARG A 773 -42.91 6.12 25.69
CA ARG A 773 -43.00 5.50 27.02
C ARG A 773 -41.63 5.09 27.52
N LEU A 774 -40.86 4.37 26.70
CA LEU A 774 -39.48 4.03 27.06
C LEU A 774 -38.62 5.28 27.26
N ALA A 775 -38.78 6.31 26.43
CA ALA A 775 -38.04 7.58 26.55
C ALA A 775 -38.36 8.37 27.84
N GLN A 776 -39.53 8.16 28.45
CA GLN A 776 -39.89 8.75 29.73
C GLN A 776 -39.04 8.19 30.88
N PHE A 777 -38.70 6.90 30.82
CA PHE A 777 -37.92 6.20 31.85
C PHE A 777 -36.41 6.26 31.63
N VAL A 778 -35.91 7.03 30.66
CA VAL A 778 -34.48 7.06 30.31
C VAL A 778 -33.96 8.49 30.28
N ASP A 779 -32.85 8.73 30.96
CA ASP A 779 -32.19 10.03 30.87
C ASP A 779 -31.65 10.34 29.48
N ILE A 780 -31.70 11.63 29.12
CA ILE A 780 -31.19 12.11 27.82
C ILE A 780 -29.69 11.80 27.71
N ARG A 781 -28.94 11.89 28.81
CA ARG A 781 -27.48 11.78 28.78
C ARG A 781 -26.98 10.36 28.46
N PRO A 782 -27.37 9.30 29.19
CA PRO A 782 -27.01 7.92 28.83
C PRO A 782 -27.51 7.53 27.42
N LEU A 783 -28.65 8.05 27.00
CA LEU A 783 -29.18 7.84 25.65
C LEU A 783 -28.28 8.46 24.57
N GLU A 784 -27.84 9.71 24.75
CA GLU A 784 -26.90 10.37 23.84
C GLU A 784 -25.55 9.65 23.80
N ASP A 785 -25.06 9.20 24.95
CA ASP A 785 -23.83 8.43 25.06
C ASP A 785 -23.93 7.11 24.27
N CYS A 786 -25.02 6.36 24.41
CA CYS A 786 -25.26 5.13 23.64
C CYS A 786 -25.41 5.38 22.14
N GLN A 787 -26.08 6.47 21.77
CA GLN A 787 -26.23 6.88 20.36
C GLN A 787 -24.87 7.18 19.72
N LEU A 788 -23.99 7.91 20.42
CA LEU A 788 -22.65 8.25 19.95
C LEU A 788 -21.74 7.02 19.85
N MET A 789 -21.79 6.11 20.83
CA MET A 789 -21.03 4.86 20.79
C MET A 789 -21.49 3.93 19.67
N THR A 790 -22.79 3.87 19.39
CA THR A 790 -23.33 3.10 18.26
C THR A 790 -22.92 3.71 16.93
N LEU A 791 -22.91 5.05 16.82
CA LEU A 791 -22.39 5.73 15.64
C LEU A 791 -20.88 5.47 15.45
N LEU A 792 -20.12 5.47 16.55
CA LEU A 792 -18.69 5.13 16.52
C LEU A 792 -18.49 3.69 16.06
N ALA A 793 -19.25 2.73 16.61
CA ALA A 793 -19.25 1.33 16.19
C ALA A 793 -19.56 1.18 14.69
N LEU A 794 -20.59 1.87 14.18
CA LEU A 794 -20.90 1.91 12.75
C LEU A 794 -19.71 2.44 11.94
N SER A 795 -19.07 3.52 12.39
CA SER A 795 -17.91 4.10 11.70
C SER A 795 -16.68 3.19 11.69
N LEU A 796 -16.50 2.32 12.69
CA LEU A 796 -15.43 1.32 12.70
C LEU A 796 -15.62 0.29 11.58
N VAL A 797 -16.86 -0.19 11.37
CA VAL A 797 -17.16 -1.18 10.31
C VAL A 797 -16.85 -0.63 8.92
N VAL A 798 -17.25 0.61 8.67
CA VAL A 798 -17.12 1.29 7.37
C VAL A 798 -15.88 2.19 7.29
N ALA A 799 -14.88 1.97 8.14
CA ALA A 799 -13.70 2.83 8.24
C ALA A 799 -12.95 2.94 6.90
N GLY A 800 -12.67 4.18 6.47
CA GLY A 800 -12.00 4.51 5.21
C GLY A 800 -12.87 4.50 3.94
N THR A 801 -14.11 4.00 4.00
CA THR A 801 -14.98 3.88 2.81
C THR A 801 -15.70 5.18 2.43
N GLY A 802 -15.79 6.15 3.35
CA GLY A 802 -16.56 7.38 3.17
C GLY A 802 -18.08 7.17 3.15
N ASP A 803 -18.61 6.20 3.91
CA ASP A 803 -20.03 5.83 3.89
C ASP A 803 -20.99 6.99 4.24
N MET A 804 -22.03 7.16 3.41
CA MET A 804 -23.01 8.23 3.54
C MET A 804 -23.93 8.07 4.76
N ARG A 805 -24.14 6.86 5.27
CA ARG A 805 -24.93 6.59 6.49
C ARG A 805 -24.31 7.32 7.68
N VAL A 806 -22.99 7.24 7.83
CA VAL A 806 -22.24 7.93 8.89
C VAL A 806 -22.27 9.44 8.67
N LEU A 807 -21.98 9.93 7.45
CA LEU A 807 -21.97 11.36 7.17
C LEU A 807 -23.34 12.02 7.42
N ARG A 808 -24.44 11.37 7.02
CA ARG A 808 -25.80 11.87 7.27
C ARG A 808 -26.15 11.85 8.75
N ALA A 809 -25.78 10.80 9.48
CA ALA A 809 -25.97 10.74 10.93
C ALA A 809 -25.17 11.84 11.65
N VAL A 810 -23.91 12.06 11.27
CA VAL A 810 -23.07 13.13 11.81
C VAL A 810 -23.68 14.50 11.52
N ARG A 811 -24.15 14.73 10.29
CA ARG A 811 -24.85 15.98 9.91
C ARG A 811 -26.09 16.22 10.78
N ALA A 812 -26.94 15.20 10.94
CA ALA A 812 -28.15 15.29 11.74
C ALA A 812 -27.84 15.59 13.23
N LEU A 813 -26.89 14.86 13.82
CA LEU A 813 -26.48 15.07 15.21
C LEU A 813 -25.78 16.40 15.41
N ARG A 814 -24.95 16.86 14.47
CA ARG A 814 -24.31 18.18 14.52
C ARG A 814 -25.37 19.29 14.54
N SER A 815 -26.41 19.19 13.72
CA SER A 815 -27.52 20.15 13.70
C SER A 815 -28.33 20.12 15.01
N GLN A 816 -28.74 18.94 15.46
CA GLN A 816 -29.53 18.76 16.70
C GLN A 816 -28.76 19.21 17.95
N ASN A 817 -27.46 18.93 18.01
CA ASN A 817 -26.61 19.30 19.15
C ASN A 817 -26.39 20.81 19.22
N ASN A 818 -26.44 21.54 18.10
CA ASN A 818 -26.39 23.00 18.12
C ASN A 818 -27.65 23.58 18.79
N ALA A 819 -28.82 22.94 18.64
CA ALA A 819 -30.10 23.44 19.15
C ALA A 819 -30.29 23.24 20.66
N ARG A 820 -29.63 22.25 21.29
CA ARG A 820 -29.84 21.88 22.70
C ARG A 820 -28.73 22.37 23.63
N ALA A 821 -29.12 22.87 24.81
CA ALA A 821 -28.20 23.12 25.92
C ALA A 821 -27.90 21.80 26.66
N GLY A 822 -26.62 21.44 26.82
CA GLY A 822 -26.21 20.27 27.61
C GLY A 822 -25.22 19.31 26.93
N VAL A 823 -25.01 19.41 25.61
CA VAL A 823 -24.02 18.58 24.90
C VAL A 823 -22.60 18.90 25.39
N THR A 824 -21.79 17.88 25.67
CA THR A 824 -20.43 18.06 26.20
C THR A 824 -19.37 18.15 25.09
N TYR A 825 -18.22 18.75 25.39
CA TYR A 825 -17.04 18.76 24.50
C TYR A 825 -16.69 17.35 24.00
N VAL A 826 -16.62 16.38 24.92
CA VAL A 826 -16.31 14.97 24.64
C VAL A 826 -17.33 14.30 23.71
N SER A 827 -18.60 14.74 23.78
CA SER A 827 -19.65 14.27 22.87
C SER A 827 -19.34 14.70 21.43
N HIS A 828 -18.86 15.94 21.24
CA HIS A 828 -18.40 16.41 19.93
C HIS A 828 -17.11 15.71 19.48
N VAL A 829 -16.16 15.45 20.39
CA VAL A 829 -14.94 14.69 20.05
C VAL A 829 -15.32 13.31 19.51
N THR A 830 -16.23 12.60 20.18
CA THR A 830 -16.68 11.27 19.74
C THR A 830 -17.44 11.31 18.42
N LEU A 831 -18.29 12.33 18.22
CA LEU A 831 -18.97 12.58 16.95
C LEU A 831 -17.98 12.81 15.80
N HIS A 832 -16.93 13.59 16.03
CA HIS A 832 -15.91 13.90 15.03
C HIS A 832 -14.91 12.75 14.82
N MET A 833 -14.66 11.92 15.83
CA MET A 833 -13.95 10.65 15.65
C MET A 833 -14.73 9.70 14.73
N ALA A 834 -16.05 9.59 14.88
CA ALA A 834 -16.85 8.77 13.97
C ALA A 834 -16.79 9.27 12.52
N LEU A 835 -16.79 10.59 12.32
CA LEU A 835 -16.55 11.19 11.00
C LEU A 835 -15.15 10.88 10.48
N GLY A 836 -14.14 10.99 11.34
CA GLY A 836 -12.74 10.70 11.02
C GLY A 836 -12.51 9.25 10.63
N PHE A 837 -13.05 8.27 11.37
CA PHE A 837 -12.96 6.86 11.02
C PHE A 837 -13.57 6.57 9.64
N ALA A 838 -14.73 7.15 9.33
CA ALA A 838 -15.36 6.94 8.02
C ALA A 838 -14.49 7.44 6.84
N PHE A 839 -13.67 8.48 7.05
CA PHE A 839 -12.81 9.09 6.03
C PHE A 839 -11.31 9.00 6.37
N LEU A 840 -10.91 7.91 7.03
CA LEU A 840 -9.56 7.72 7.58
C LEU A 840 -8.47 7.90 6.51
N GLY A 841 -7.55 8.84 6.73
CA GLY A 841 -6.48 9.27 5.81
C GLY A 841 -6.97 9.58 4.38
N GLY A 842 -8.14 10.21 4.27
CA GLY A 842 -8.77 10.55 2.99
C GLY A 842 -9.37 9.33 2.26
N GLY A 843 -9.52 8.20 2.96
CA GLY A 843 -9.99 6.93 2.42
C GLY A 843 -8.89 5.95 2.01
N ARG A 844 -7.61 6.29 2.25
CA ARG A 844 -6.46 5.40 1.98
C ARG A 844 -6.33 4.27 3.00
N TYR A 845 -6.78 4.51 4.21
CA TYR A 845 -6.51 3.66 5.35
C TYR A 845 -7.80 3.10 5.94
N THR A 846 -7.67 1.96 6.60
CA THR A 846 -8.75 1.34 7.37
C THR A 846 -8.17 0.63 8.60
N LEU A 847 -8.99 -0.13 9.32
CA LEU A 847 -8.64 -0.71 10.62
C LEU A 847 -8.34 -2.20 10.54
N SER A 848 -7.28 -2.64 11.21
CA SER A 848 -6.94 -4.05 11.43
C SER A 848 -7.77 -4.66 12.55
N ARG A 849 -8.02 -5.97 12.47
CA ARG A 849 -8.68 -6.77 13.53
C ARG A 849 -7.72 -7.72 14.24
N SER A 850 -6.40 -7.54 14.07
CA SER A 850 -5.42 -8.26 14.89
C SER A 850 -5.67 -7.98 16.40
N PRO A 851 -5.40 -8.92 17.32
CA PRO A 851 -5.64 -8.68 18.74
C PRO A 851 -4.98 -7.39 19.27
N PRO A 852 -3.73 -7.05 18.88
CA PRO A 852 -3.11 -5.77 19.23
C PRO A 852 -3.84 -4.55 18.69
N ALA A 853 -4.37 -4.62 17.46
CA ALA A 853 -5.14 -3.54 16.85
C ALA A 853 -6.50 -3.36 17.56
N ILE A 854 -7.20 -4.45 17.88
CA ILE A 854 -8.45 -4.39 18.65
C ILE A 854 -8.18 -3.79 20.04
N ALA A 855 -7.10 -4.17 20.72
CA ALA A 855 -6.74 -3.59 22.01
C ALA A 855 -6.49 -2.07 21.92
N ALA A 856 -5.85 -1.61 20.84
CA ALA A 856 -5.62 -0.19 20.56
C ALA A 856 -6.92 0.55 20.26
N ILE A 857 -7.82 -0.03 19.44
CA ILE A 857 -9.14 0.55 19.14
C ILE A 857 -9.98 0.63 20.41
N VAL A 858 -10.07 -0.47 21.18
CA VAL A 858 -10.80 -0.51 22.46
C VAL A 858 -10.32 0.61 23.37
N THR A 859 -9.01 0.83 23.46
CA THR A 859 -8.41 1.92 24.25
C THR A 859 -8.78 3.31 23.72
N ALA A 860 -8.84 3.48 22.40
CA ALA A 860 -9.16 4.77 21.77
C ALA A 860 -10.65 5.14 21.84
N ILE A 861 -11.56 4.14 21.85
CA ILE A 861 -13.02 4.35 21.77
C ILE A 861 -13.76 4.27 23.10
N LEU A 862 -13.05 4.13 24.22
CA LEU A 862 -13.66 3.86 25.54
C LEU A 862 -14.89 4.75 25.83
N PRO A 863 -15.99 4.20 26.37
CA PRO A 863 -17.18 4.97 26.71
C PRO A 863 -16.87 5.92 27.88
N ASP A 864 -16.59 7.15 27.51
CA ASP A 864 -15.85 8.15 28.31
C ASP A 864 -16.72 9.00 29.24
N PHE A 865 -18.03 8.73 29.30
CA PHE A 865 -19.00 9.76 29.67
C PHE A 865 -19.20 9.99 31.19
N ALA A 866 -18.58 9.17 32.04
CA ALA A 866 -18.56 9.36 33.50
C ALA A 866 -17.17 9.69 34.07
N LEU A 867 -16.10 9.44 33.32
CA LEU A 867 -14.71 9.68 33.74
C LEU A 867 -14.26 11.12 33.46
N LEU A 868 -14.94 11.79 32.52
CA LEU A 868 -14.68 13.14 32.05
C LEU A 868 -15.91 14.02 32.30
N SER A 869 -16.23 14.26 33.58
CA SER A 869 -17.17 15.34 33.93
C SER A 869 -16.67 16.64 33.30
N ALA A 870 -17.59 17.49 32.81
CA ALA A 870 -17.26 18.79 32.23
C ALA A 870 -16.38 19.67 33.13
N LYS A 871 -16.30 19.36 34.44
CA LYS A 871 -15.43 20.03 35.42
C LYS A 871 -13.97 19.55 35.39
N ASN A 872 -13.67 18.29 34.99
CA ASN A 872 -12.34 17.68 35.06
C ASN A 872 -12.01 16.85 33.78
N ILE A 873 -11.42 17.51 32.77
CA ILE A 873 -10.85 16.84 31.60
C ILE A 873 -9.53 16.18 32.01
N ASN A 874 -9.39 14.89 31.71
CA ASN A 874 -8.20 14.10 32.01
C ASN A 874 -7.34 13.93 30.76
N TRP A 875 -6.12 14.48 30.80
CA TRP A 875 -5.18 14.48 29.69
C TRP A 875 -4.76 13.10 29.20
N VAL A 876 -4.62 12.15 30.12
CA VAL A 876 -4.21 10.77 29.79
C VAL A 876 -5.23 10.12 28.89
N VAL A 877 -6.50 10.15 29.30
CA VAL A 877 -7.61 9.57 28.51
C VAL A 877 -7.76 10.27 27.16
N GLN A 878 -7.55 11.58 27.11
CA GLN A 878 -7.60 12.33 25.85
C GLN A 878 -6.44 11.98 24.91
N ALA A 879 -5.24 11.75 25.43
CA ALA A 879 -4.11 11.27 24.63
C ALA A 879 -4.34 9.83 24.11
N LEU A 880 -4.91 8.95 24.93
CA LEU A 880 -5.23 7.56 24.56
C LEU A 880 -6.20 7.45 23.37
N ARG A 881 -7.03 8.47 23.12
CA ARG A 881 -7.93 8.53 21.95
C ARG A 881 -7.21 8.46 20.62
N HIS A 882 -5.92 8.78 20.58
CA HIS A 882 -5.11 8.73 19.35
C HIS A 882 -4.43 7.38 19.10
N LEU A 883 -4.55 6.42 20.03
CA LEU A 883 -3.98 5.08 19.83
C LEU A 883 -4.65 4.27 18.72
N TYR A 884 -5.78 4.74 18.17
CA TYR A 884 -6.38 4.14 16.98
C TYR A 884 -5.38 4.07 15.81
N VAL A 885 -4.41 4.99 15.74
CA VAL A 885 -3.32 5.00 14.74
C VAL A 885 -2.57 3.65 14.71
N LEU A 886 -2.41 3.01 15.87
CA LEU A 886 -1.72 1.72 16.00
C LEU A 886 -2.51 0.52 15.45
N ALA A 887 -3.76 0.74 15.05
CA ALA A 887 -4.64 -0.23 14.41
C ALA A 887 -4.87 0.09 12.93
N VAL A 888 -4.27 1.16 12.40
CA VAL A 888 -4.48 1.61 11.03
C VAL A 888 -3.58 0.82 10.07
N GLU A 889 -4.17 0.36 8.97
CA GLU A 889 -3.46 -0.32 7.88
C GLU A 889 -3.85 0.29 6.52
N PRO A 890 -2.88 0.47 5.59
CA PRO A 890 -3.18 0.83 4.20
C PRO A 890 -3.75 -0.39 3.48
N ARG A 891 -5.02 -0.33 3.07
CA ARG A 891 -5.68 -1.42 2.31
C ARG A 891 -6.42 -0.94 1.06
N LEU A 892 -6.25 0.34 0.68
CA LEU A 892 -6.83 0.87 -0.55
C LEU A 892 -5.96 0.43 -1.74
N ILE A 893 -6.52 -0.34 -2.67
CA ILE A 893 -5.87 -0.55 -3.97
C ILE A 893 -6.12 0.66 -4.85
N ILE A 894 -5.06 1.19 -5.45
CA ILE A 894 -5.11 2.32 -6.37
C ILE A 894 -4.55 1.90 -7.73
N PRO A 895 -5.38 1.70 -8.76
CA PRO A 895 -4.88 1.34 -10.09
C PRO A 895 -4.37 2.57 -10.83
N ARG A 896 -3.11 2.48 -11.28
CA ARG A 896 -2.40 3.52 -12.01
C ARG A 896 -2.10 3.05 -13.43
N ARG A 897 -2.39 3.90 -14.41
CA ARG A 897 -1.99 3.64 -15.80
C ARG A 897 -0.51 3.91 -15.96
N ILE A 898 0.20 2.96 -16.56
CA ILE A 898 1.66 3.07 -16.75
C ILE A 898 1.99 4.04 -17.88
N ASP A 899 1.17 4.09 -18.93
CA ASP A 899 1.40 4.95 -20.11
C ASP A 899 1.57 6.44 -19.76
N ASN A 900 0.81 6.92 -18.78
CA ASN A 900 0.72 8.35 -18.42
C ASN A 900 0.85 8.63 -16.92
N GLY A 901 0.99 7.59 -16.10
CA GLY A 901 1.10 7.70 -14.65
C GLY A 901 -0.16 8.22 -13.94
N ARG A 902 -1.33 8.29 -14.60
CA ARG A 902 -2.57 8.80 -13.99
C ARG A 902 -3.37 7.72 -13.28
N LEU A 903 -4.12 8.12 -12.25
CA LEU A 903 -5.03 7.24 -11.54
C LEU A 903 -6.25 6.92 -12.41
N THR A 904 -6.74 5.68 -12.34
CA THR A 904 -7.90 5.22 -13.12
C THR A 904 -8.82 4.32 -12.30
N GLN A 905 -9.88 3.81 -12.92
CA GLN A 905 -10.73 2.78 -12.33
C GLN A 905 -10.59 1.50 -13.14
N CYS A 906 -10.57 0.35 -12.48
CA CYS A 906 -10.56 -0.96 -13.13
C CYS A 906 -11.25 -2.02 -12.27
N PHE A 907 -11.75 -3.07 -12.90
CA PHE A 907 -12.30 -4.19 -12.16
C PHE A 907 -11.23 -5.12 -11.60
N ILE A 908 -11.32 -5.41 -10.31
CA ILE A 908 -10.52 -6.44 -9.64
C ILE A 908 -11.42 -7.55 -9.10
N ARG A 909 -10.86 -8.75 -9.00
CA ARG A 909 -11.48 -9.91 -8.35
C ARG A 909 -10.54 -10.48 -7.30
N PHE A 910 -11.08 -11.01 -6.22
CA PHE A 910 -10.26 -11.63 -5.18
C PHE A 910 -11.02 -12.76 -4.50
N ALA A 911 -10.28 -13.70 -3.92
CA ALA A 911 -10.82 -14.80 -3.12
C ALA A 911 -10.26 -14.74 -1.69
N ARG A 912 -11.12 -15.05 -0.72
CA ARG A 912 -10.73 -15.18 0.70
C ARG A 912 -10.43 -16.64 0.99
N ARG A 913 -9.51 -16.91 1.92
CA ARG A 913 -9.17 -18.27 2.35
C ARG A 913 -10.34 -19.02 3.00
N ASP A 914 -11.20 -18.28 3.70
CA ASP A 914 -12.32 -18.85 4.46
C ASP A 914 -13.59 -19.05 3.61
N HIS A 915 -13.65 -18.44 2.43
CA HIS A 915 -14.84 -18.41 1.58
C HIS A 915 -14.46 -18.72 0.13
N ASN A 916 -15.02 -19.79 -0.43
CA ASN A 916 -14.86 -20.16 -1.84
C ASN A 916 -15.58 -19.20 -2.82
N ILE A 917 -16.06 -18.03 -2.36
CA ILE A 917 -16.76 -17.06 -3.18
C ILE A 917 -15.75 -16.04 -3.69
N VAL A 918 -15.66 -15.91 -5.01
CA VAL A 918 -14.87 -14.87 -5.67
C VAL A 918 -15.69 -13.57 -5.69
N GLU A 919 -15.18 -12.55 -5.02
CA GLU A 919 -15.78 -11.20 -5.06
C GLU A 919 -15.19 -10.40 -6.22
N LYS A 920 -16.03 -9.65 -6.95
CA LYS A 920 -15.60 -8.69 -7.97
C LYS A 920 -15.95 -7.26 -7.52
N ARG A 921 -14.97 -6.35 -7.55
CA ARG A 921 -15.14 -4.94 -7.14
C ARG A 921 -14.49 -4.00 -8.16
N LEU A 922 -14.97 -2.76 -8.19
CA LEU A 922 -14.35 -1.68 -8.96
C LEU A 922 -13.31 -0.98 -8.07
N ALA A 923 -12.05 -0.98 -8.49
CA ALA A 923 -10.97 -0.24 -7.85
C ALA A 923 -10.94 1.22 -8.36
N PRO A 924 -10.56 2.24 -7.55
CA PRO A 924 -10.00 2.12 -6.20
C PRO A 924 -11.01 1.62 -5.16
N CYS A 925 -10.61 0.62 -4.37
CA CYS A 925 -11.46 0.07 -3.32
C CYS A 925 -10.64 -0.56 -2.19
N MET A 926 -11.25 -0.64 -1.01
CA MET A 926 -10.62 -1.28 0.15
C MET A 926 -10.64 -2.80 0.01
N LEU A 927 -9.47 -3.41 0.15
CA LEU A 927 -9.33 -4.85 0.29
C LEU A 927 -9.63 -5.31 1.72
N PRO A 928 -10.09 -6.57 1.90
CA PRO A 928 -9.98 -7.27 3.17
C PRO A 928 -8.52 -7.34 3.66
N GLU A 929 -8.31 -7.78 4.90
CA GLU A 929 -6.97 -7.98 5.44
C GLU A 929 -6.17 -8.97 4.57
N LEU A 930 -4.95 -8.59 4.18
CA LEU A 930 -4.14 -9.34 3.20
C LEU A 930 -3.92 -10.81 3.59
N HIS A 931 -3.76 -11.09 4.89
CA HIS A 931 -3.56 -12.46 5.39
C HIS A 931 -4.81 -13.35 5.28
N THR A 932 -6.01 -12.76 5.14
CA THR A 932 -7.28 -13.47 4.91
C THR A 932 -7.53 -13.76 3.43
N LEU A 933 -6.76 -13.15 2.52
CA LEU A 933 -6.88 -13.32 1.09
C LEU A 933 -6.01 -14.48 0.60
N GLU A 934 -6.51 -15.21 -0.40
CA GLU A 934 -5.74 -16.21 -1.13
C GLU A 934 -5.01 -15.55 -2.30
N TRP A 935 -5.74 -14.76 -3.09
CA TRP A 935 -5.22 -14.03 -4.23
C TRP A 935 -6.10 -12.82 -4.59
N VAL A 936 -5.51 -11.84 -5.28
CA VAL A 936 -6.17 -10.65 -5.86
C VAL A 936 -5.74 -10.56 -7.32
N GLU A 937 -6.68 -10.30 -8.24
CA GLU A 937 -6.41 -10.28 -9.67
C GLU A 937 -7.14 -9.15 -10.37
N LEU A 938 -6.43 -8.46 -11.27
CA LEU A 938 -7.02 -7.48 -12.17
C LEU A 938 -7.80 -8.19 -13.29
N CYS A 939 -9.10 -7.91 -13.42
CA CYS A 939 -10.03 -8.60 -14.32
C CYS A 939 -10.85 -7.63 -15.19
N ASP A 940 -10.16 -6.67 -15.79
CA ASP A 940 -10.76 -5.66 -16.67
C ASP A 940 -10.37 -5.94 -18.13
N PRO A 941 -11.31 -5.92 -19.09
CA PRO A 941 -11.00 -6.16 -20.51
C PRO A 941 -10.06 -5.12 -21.12
N ASN A 942 -9.97 -3.91 -20.54
CA ASN A 942 -9.13 -2.84 -21.06
C ASN A 942 -7.66 -2.96 -20.64
N PHE A 943 -7.34 -3.86 -19.71
CA PHE A 943 -6.02 -3.99 -19.09
C PHE A 943 -5.55 -5.44 -19.11
N PHE A 944 -4.23 -5.65 -19.04
CA PHE A 944 -3.68 -7.00 -18.92
C PHE A 944 -3.98 -7.60 -17.55
N GLN A 945 -4.23 -8.90 -17.52
CA GLN A 945 -4.43 -9.62 -16.26
C GLN A 945 -3.13 -9.70 -15.48
N VAL A 946 -3.23 -9.39 -14.19
CA VAL A 946 -2.14 -9.45 -13.21
C VAL A 946 -2.72 -10.04 -11.94
N ARG A 947 -2.07 -11.08 -11.41
CA ARG A 947 -2.48 -11.77 -10.19
C ARG A 947 -1.43 -11.61 -9.10
N PHE A 948 -1.92 -11.35 -7.90
CA PHE A 948 -1.16 -11.25 -6.68
C PHE A 948 -1.63 -12.31 -5.68
N ASP A 949 -0.72 -12.86 -4.91
CA ASP A 949 -0.93 -13.89 -3.90
C ASP A 949 0.10 -13.74 -2.75
N SER A 950 0.15 -14.72 -1.85
CA SER A 950 1.06 -14.69 -0.69
C SER A 950 2.54 -14.57 -1.02
N THR A 951 2.96 -14.85 -2.25
CA THR A 951 4.37 -14.77 -2.65
C THR A 951 4.80 -13.37 -3.09
N ASN A 952 3.84 -12.52 -3.49
CA ASN A 952 4.12 -11.23 -4.11
C ASN A 952 3.26 -10.08 -3.55
N TRP A 953 2.68 -10.21 -2.35
CA TRP A 953 1.97 -9.12 -1.67
C TRP A 953 2.82 -7.85 -1.49
N ASN A 954 4.14 -8.00 -1.38
CA ASN A 954 5.08 -6.87 -1.32
C ASN A 954 5.15 -6.03 -2.60
N LEU A 955 4.65 -6.54 -3.73
CA LEU A 955 4.57 -5.81 -5.00
C LEU A 955 3.23 -5.08 -5.17
N LEU A 956 2.27 -5.29 -4.28
CA LEU A 956 1.06 -4.46 -4.19
C LEU A 956 1.43 -3.18 -3.43
N GLU A 957 1.72 -2.14 -4.20
CA GLU A 957 1.93 -0.77 -3.71
C GLU A 957 0.63 -0.02 -3.46
#